data_AF-A0A8H6XZB5-F1
#
_entry.id   AF-A0A8H6XZB5-F1
#
_cell.length_a   1.000
_cell.length_b   1.000
_cell.length_c   1.000
_cell.angle_alpha   90.00
_cell.angle_beta   90.00
_cell.angle_gamma   90.00
#
_symmetry.space_group_name_H-M   'P 1'
#
loop_
_entity.id
_entity.type
_entity.pdbx_description
1 polymer ?
#
loop_
_entity_poly.entity_id
_entity_poly.type
_entity_poly.pdbx_seq_one_letter_code
_entity_poly.pdbx_strand_id
1 'polypeptide(L)'
;MDFQKICDALKSCPEVAQTFAHTDVVKYIELVGLLKPTPALAYLQRSHQLSVPPPTLPANVHEFLRACFDVPDETAKLAWNLFRQIAWEFKPAPDEQKANRIKHVKLFLSHGIEQHIGVYSLSPPTRVCLDPDCGQPLFSDPSVLRDKELAKVKDHPITIFTLDLGAVPGFSTSVYCRNCHTRYYHNYYVHDRATTRTYYLQDNIPEFIQSAEHFYTSANLCEPFANMMATASTSATNCARIYNTSISQSSLEPLMPTSWPNLQMDVEDVYNSFFLHALLLDHHERGDIFELQHNAPSQAERLRPALDARNFRMAGTGQEEWNHICDLCCYIYQDDSGRWMYIRSNITDGYNMGHFCCTVHDCQNRLRTVKDSFCAEHQLLKKQCCVTTCREPVEVGFRTCGLPDHREAELYHYQKGKAMFQLKDRLQRAKASNSFPPPPHNSIATSRLPTSQLETMATGVDLLPDAGDLWDVDTAPPNFDEGEETEYTCEGKSSQGNQKIKAFFGRRSTHNEQLSAWSCGVIAGSATFFGSEAPNAVREFWMKLFPTKASLPAVLWHDNNCSIVKMLRNDPDEYRRTYFDHVALPVDVFHFKSKHKETDTDCGANCNPYIWPELRTADGKWRFNSSAAEQANAWFGGFQSMVREMPVERYNFFLDEMIKRRNRTLIKDLQRRGKNPGSIPREVLIDEYDADEMDSSTADFGWEGMVSSGEQFPGLNDYYNAPGFE
;
A
#
# COMPACT_ATOMS: atom_id res chain seq x y z
N MET A 1 11.32 37.64 14.58
CA MET A 1 12.41 38.51 14.08
C MET A 1 12.56 39.70 15.01
N ASP A 2 13.78 40.12 15.33
CA ASP A 2 14.04 41.27 16.22
C ASP A 2 14.08 42.58 15.41
N PHE A 3 12.99 43.33 15.46
CA PHE A 3 12.80 44.56 14.69
C PHE A 3 13.80 45.67 15.08
N GLN A 4 14.17 45.71 16.36
CA GLN A 4 15.10 46.73 16.87
C GLN A 4 16.49 46.54 16.27
N LYS A 5 16.98 45.28 16.24
CA LYS A 5 18.26 44.94 15.59
C LYS A 5 18.30 45.32 14.12
N ILE A 6 17.20 45.12 13.39
CA ILE A 6 17.10 45.48 11.96
C ILE A 6 17.20 46.99 11.77
N CYS A 7 16.46 47.77 12.56
CA CYS A 7 16.51 49.23 12.49
C CYS A 7 17.90 49.78 12.83
N ASP A 8 18.56 49.23 13.84
CA ASP A 8 19.90 49.67 14.24
C ASP A 8 20.96 49.29 13.21
N ALA A 9 20.82 48.12 12.57
CA ALA A 9 21.66 47.73 11.45
C ALA A 9 21.53 48.72 10.28
N LEU A 10 20.31 49.03 9.82
CA LEU A 10 20.10 49.97 8.72
C LEU A 10 20.64 51.38 9.02
N LYS A 11 20.50 51.89 10.25
CA LYS A 11 21.08 53.18 10.65
C LYS A 11 22.61 53.22 10.53
N SER A 12 23.27 52.08 10.73
CA SER A 12 24.73 52.00 10.71
C SER A 12 25.36 52.02 9.31
N CYS A 13 24.57 51.80 8.25
CA CYS A 13 25.06 51.77 6.87
C CYS A 13 24.08 52.48 5.91
N PRO A 14 24.29 53.79 5.65
CA PRO A 14 23.39 54.60 4.82
C PRO A 14 23.24 54.08 3.39
N GLU A 15 24.29 53.49 2.80
CA GLU A 15 24.27 52.93 1.44
C GLU A 15 23.27 51.77 1.33
N VAL A 16 23.28 50.85 2.30
CA VAL A 16 22.32 49.73 2.33
C VAL A 16 20.91 50.24 2.66
N ALA A 17 20.78 51.25 3.54
CA ALA A 17 19.49 51.83 3.91
C ALA A 17 18.79 52.62 2.78
N GLN A 18 19.55 53.09 1.78
CA GLN A 18 18.98 53.73 0.59
C GLN A 18 18.42 52.71 -0.41
N THR A 19 18.89 51.45 -0.35
CA THR A 19 18.51 50.40 -1.31
C THR A 19 17.50 49.41 -0.74
N PHE A 20 17.62 49.02 0.53
CA PHE A 20 16.75 48.02 1.15
C PHE A 20 15.66 48.68 2.00
N ALA A 21 14.40 48.46 1.63
CA ALA A 21 13.28 48.75 2.51
C ALA A 21 13.19 47.70 3.63
N HIS A 22 12.44 48.00 4.69
CA HIS A 22 12.24 47.04 5.80
C HIS A 22 11.72 45.68 5.31
N THR A 23 10.81 45.67 4.35
CA THR A 23 10.27 44.44 3.73
C THR A 23 11.34 43.64 2.98
N ASP A 24 12.32 44.31 2.39
CA ASP A 24 13.44 43.65 1.68
C ASP A 24 14.41 43.00 2.66
N VAL A 25 14.65 43.64 3.82
CA VAL A 25 15.48 43.03 4.87
C VAL A 25 14.83 41.77 5.44
N VAL A 26 13.51 41.81 5.71
CA VAL A 26 12.76 40.62 6.14
C VAL A 26 12.85 39.52 5.08
N LYS A 27 12.63 39.85 3.81
CA LYS A 27 12.79 38.92 2.67
C LYS A 27 14.21 38.35 2.61
N TYR A 28 15.23 39.16 2.83
CA TYR A 28 16.64 38.74 2.81
C TYR A 28 16.91 37.73 3.93
N ILE A 29 16.44 38.01 5.15
CA ILE A 29 16.56 37.11 6.29
C ILE A 29 15.82 35.78 6.04
N GLU A 30 14.60 35.83 5.50
CA GLU A 30 13.82 34.64 5.15
C GLU A 30 14.54 33.80 4.08
N LEU A 31 15.07 34.41 3.02
CA LEU A 31 15.84 33.73 1.97
C LEU A 31 17.12 33.08 2.53
N VAL A 32 17.88 33.79 3.35
CA VAL A 32 19.05 33.21 4.03
C VAL A 32 18.64 32.06 4.93
N GLY A 33 17.52 32.15 5.64
CA GLY A 33 16.96 31.06 6.44
C GLY A 33 16.66 29.80 5.61
N LEU A 34 16.18 29.96 4.37
CA LEU A 34 15.96 28.86 3.42
C LEU A 34 17.27 28.28 2.86
N LEU A 35 18.29 29.11 2.69
CA LEU A 35 19.60 28.74 2.15
C LEU A 35 20.52 28.12 3.20
N LYS A 36 20.38 28.47 4.47
CA LYS A 36 21.23 28.00 5.58
C LYS A 36 21.36 26.48 5.68
N PRO A 37 20.27 25.68 5.57
CA PRO A 37 20.39 24.22 5.59
C PRO A 37 20.93 23.63 4.28
N THR A 38 21.04 24.43 3.20
CA THR A 38 21.52 23.92 1.92
C THR A 38 23.01 23.60 1.98
N PRO A 39 23.47 22.61 1.19
CA PRO A 39 24.87 22.24 1.13
C PRO A 39 25.81 23.40 0.81
N ALA A 40 25.37 24.35 -0.02
CA ALA A 40 26.16 25.51 -0.41
C ALA A 40 26.63 26.36 0.79
N LEU A 41 25.79 26.50 1.83
CA LEU A 41 26.16 27.23 3.06
C LEU A 41 26.61 26.29 4.18
N ALA A 42 25.92 25.16 4.37
CA ALA A 42 26.19 24.27 5.47
C ALA A 42 27.62 23.70 5.43
N TYR A 43 28.13 23.32 4.24
CA TYR A 43 29.46 22.70 4.11
C TYR A 43 30.64 23.69 4.08
N LEU A 44 30.40 25.01 4.15
CA LEU A 44 31.49 25.99 4.28
C LEU A 44 32.18 25.96 5.64
N GLN A 45 31.41 25.59 6.66
CA GLN A 45 31.86 25.58 8.04
C GLN A 45 31.86 24.15 8.56
N ARG A 46 32.79 23.83 9.46
CA ARG A 46 32.82 22.50 10.09
C ARG A 46 31.55 22.28 10.92
N SER A 47 31.14 21.03 11.12
CA SER A 47 29.89 20.67 11.81
C SER A 47 29.71 21.35 13.18
N HIS A 48 30.78 21.46 13.96
CA HIS A 48 30.81 22.16 15.26
C HIS A 48 30.81 23.71 15.22
N GLN A 49 30.87 24.36 14.05
CA GLN A 49 30.97 25.83 13.91
C GLN A 49 29.67 26.49 13.41
N LEU A 50 28.56 25.74 13.38
CA LEU A 50 27.29 26.17 12.79
C LEU A 50 26.59 27.34 13.49
N SER A 51 27.04 27.72 14.69
CA SER A 51 26.45 28.82 15.47
C SER A 51 26.87 30.21 14.98
N VAL A 52 27.93 30.32 14.17
CA VAL A 52 28.49 31.61 13.72
C VAL A 52 28.30 31.74 12.21
N PRO A 53 27.83 32.87 11.65
CA PRO A 53 27.76 33.04 10.21
C PRO A 53 29.14 33.08 9.55
N PRO A 54 29.29 32.58 8.31
CA PRO A 54 30.54 32.69 7.58
C PRO A 54 30.86 34.17 7.28
N PRO A 55 32.14 34.55 7.24
CA PRO A 55 32.53 35.93 7.00
C PRO A 55 32.12 36.40 5.60
N THR A 56 32.12 35.51 4.62
CA THR A 56 31.76 35.75 3.22
C THR A 56 30.86 34.63 2.70
N LEU A 57 29.98 34.96 1.76
CA LEU A 57 29.15 33.98 1.07
C LEU A 57 29.91 33.29 -0.08
N PRO A 58 29.54 32.05 -0.44
CA PRO A 58 29.94 31.44 -1.70
C PRO A 58 29.48 32.27 -2.90
N ALA A 59 30.23 32.21 -4.00
CA ALA A 59 29.92 32.96 -5.21
C ALA A 59 28.48 32.74 -5.71
N ASN A 60 28.01 31.50 -5.72
CA ASN A 60 26.67 31.17 -6.21
C ASN A 60 25.54 31.69 -5.30
N VAL A 61 25.71 31.62 -3.98
CA VAL A 61 24.74 32.16 -3.02
C VAL A 61 24.72 33.68 -3.04
N HIS A 62 25.90 34.29 -3.13
CA HIS A 62 26.04 35.74 -3.28
C HIS A 62 25.34 36.23 -4.55
N GLU A 63 25.60 35.58 -5.69
CA GLU A 63 25.01 35.94 -6.98
C GLU A 63 23.48 35.75 -6.99
N PHE A 64 22.98 34.68 -6.36
CA PHE A 64 21.54 34.47 -6.19
C PHE A 64 20.88 35.59 -5.39
N LEU A 65 21.44 35.95 -4.23
CA LEU A 65 20.89 37.03 -3.41
C LEU A 65 21.01 38.37 -4.15
N ARG A 66 22.13 38.65 -4.80
CA ARG A 66 22.32 39.85 -5.63
C ARG A 66 21.22 39.99 -6.69
N ALA A 67 20.92 38.91 -7.40
CA ALA A 67 19.87 38.88 -8.42
C ALA A 67 18.46 39.03 -7.81
N CYS A 68 18.17 38.41 -6.66
CA CYS A 68 16.86 38.49 -6.00
C CYS A 68 16.44 39.90 -5.56
N PHE A 69 17.41 40.79 -5.35
CA PHE A 69 17.21 42.18 -4.94
C PHE A 69 17.58 43.20 -6.03
N ASP A 70 18.06 42.75 -7.18
CA ASP A 70 18.52 43.59 -8.30
C ASP A 70 19.48 44.71 -7.84
N VAL A 71 20.51 44.32 -7.07
CA VAL A 71 21.48 45.25 -6.49
C VAL A 71 22.88 45.11 -7.10
N PRO A 72 23.71 46.17 -7.05
CA PRO A 72 25.12 46.07 -7.37
C PRO A 72 25.88 45.10 -6.45
N ASP A 73 26.99 44.56 -6.96
CA ASP A 73 27.83 43.58 -6.25
C ASP A 73 28.31 44.08 -4.87
N GLU A 74 28.79 45.32 -4.79
CA GLU A 74 29.25 45.92 -3.54
C GLU A 74 28.11 46.10 -2.52
N THR A 75 26.92 46.50 -2.97
CA THR A 75 25.74 46.61 -2.11
C THR A 75 25.32 45.25 -1.55
N ALA A 76 25.39 44.18 -2.34
CA ALA A 76 25.12 42.82 -1.88
C ALA A 76 26.14 42.35 -0.81
N LYS A 77 27.43 42.66 -0.99
CA LYS A 77 28.48 42.35 0.00
C LYS A 77 28.25 43.09 1.30
N LEU A 78 27.91 44.38 1.23
CA LEU A 78 27.57 45.19 2.39
C LEU A 78 26.32 44.67 3.11
N ALA A 79 25.28 44.28 2.36
CA ALA A 79 24.07 43.69 2.92
C ALA A 79 24.37 42.40 3.70
N TRP A 80 25.21 41.50 3.17
CA TRP A 80 25.63 40.30 3.92
C TRP A 80 26.37 40.67 5.20
N ASN A 81 27.36 41.56 5.12
CA ASN A 81 28.13 41.99 6.30
C ASN A 81 27.22 42.58 7.40
N LEU A 82 26.18 43.29 6.99
CA LEU A 82 25.25 43.95 7.89
C LEU A 82 24.21 42.98 8.49
N PHE A 83 23.60 42.12 7.67
CA PHE A 83 22.48 41.29 8.09
C PHE A 83 22.86 39.89 8.55
N ARG A 84 24.09 39.41 8.28
CA ARG A 84 24.48 38.01 8.52
C ARG A 84 24.18 37.52 9.93
N GLN A 85 24.41 38.33 10.97
CA GLN A 85 24.16 37.90 12.35
C GLN A 85 22.67 37.71 12.62
N ILE A 86 21.85 38.70 12.22
CA ILE A 86 20.39 38.64 12.36
C ILE A 86 19.83 37.44 11.58
N ALA A 87 20.29 37.26 10.34
CA ALA A 87 19.86 36.17 9.49
C ALA A 87 20.32 34.79 9.99
N TRP A 88 21.48 34.69 10.64
CA TRP A 88 21.98 33.43 11.21
C TRP A 88 21.29 33.05 12.52
N GLU A 89 20.92 34.05 13.34
CA GLU A 89 20.14 33.86 14.57
C GLU A 89 18.69 33.45 14.26
N PHE A 90 18.15 33.89 13.12
CA PHE A 90 16.82 33.51 12.68
C PHE A 90 16.73 32.00 12.40
N LYS A 91 15.87 31.32 13.17
CA LYS A 91 15.56 29.90 13.03
C LYS A 91 14.04 29.76 12.93
N PRO A 92 13.48 29.78 11.71
CA PRO A 92 12.04 29.62 11.54
C PRO A 92 11.61 28.22 12.01
N ALA A 93 10.41 28.11 12.56
CA ALA A 93 9.78 26.80 12.78
C ALA A 93 9.56 26.08 11.43
N PRO A 94 9.41 24.74 11.40
CA PRO A 94 9.22 23.99 10.15
C PRO A 94 8.09 24.54 9.25
N ASP A 95 6.94 24.89 9.85
CA ASP A 95 5.80 25.46 9.12
C ASP A 95 6.10 26.85 8.56
N GLU A 96 6.83 27.68 9.32
CA GLU A 96 7.28 29.00 8.85
C GLU A 96 8.31 28.87 7.73
N GLN A 97 9.20 27.87 7.81
CA GLN A 97 10.15 27.57 6.74
C GLN A 97 9.44 27.13 5.45
N LYS A 98 8.42 26.28 5.58
CA LYS A 98 7.57 25.86 4.46
C LYS A 98 6.83 27.06 3.86
N ALA A 99 6.21 27.90 4.69
CA ALA A 99 5.52 29.11 4.24
C ALA A 99 6.46 30.09 3.52
N ASN A 100 7.66 30.31 4.06
CA ASN A 100 8.69 31.15 3.43
C ASN A 100 9.12 30.58 2.07
N ARG A 101 9.25 29.26 1.95
CA ARG A 101 9.57 28.63 0.66
C ARG A 101 8.49 28.86 -0.38
N ILE A 102 7.22 28.71 0.01
CA ILE A 102 6.07 28.98 -0.87
C ILE A 102 6.05 30.46 -1.28
N LYS A 103 6.24 31.37 -0.32
CA LYS A 103 6.28 32.82 -0.55
C LYS A 103 7.36 33.22 -1.57
N HIS A 104 8.52 32.57 -1.51
CA HIS A 104 9.70 32.96 -2.30
C HIS A 104 10.02 32.06 -3.48
N VAL A 105 9.19 31.04 -3.78
CA VAL A 105 9.47 30.02 -4.81
C VAL A 105 9.84 30.63 -6.17
N LYS A 106 9.17 31.72 -6.57
CA LYS A 106 9.43 32.39 -7.86
C LYS A 106 10.87 32.89 -7.97
N LEU A 107 11.48 33.34 -6.87
CA LEU A 107 12.86 33.84 -6.88
C LEU A 107 13.85 32.69 -7.11
N PHE A 108 13.60 31.53 -6.51
CA PHE A 108 14.41 30.33 -6.74
C PHE A 108 14.33 29.88 -8.20
N LEU A 109 13.13 29.89 -8.79
CA LEU A 109 12.94 29.53 -10.20
C LEU A 109 13.60 30.56 -11.14
N SER A 110 13.45 31.86 -10.86
CA SER A 110 13.99 32.93 -11.71
C SER A 110 15.51 33.10 -11.63
N HIS A 111 16.12 32.88 -10.46
CA HIS A 111 17.53 33.25 -10.21
C HIS A 111 18.37 32.13 -9.59
N GLY A 112 17.75 31.12 -9.00
CA GLY A 112 18.46 30.09 -8.23
C GLY A 112 19.04 28.99 -9.12
N ILE A 113 18.29 28.55 -10.14
CA ILE A 113 18.65 27.36 -10.91
C ILE A 113 20.00 27.49 -11.62
N GLU A 114 20.27 28.64 -12.24
CA GLU A 114 21.55 28.95 -12.89
C GLU A 114 22.73 28.98 -11.89
N GLN A 115 22.44 29.24 -10.62
CA GLN A 115 23.41 29.28 -9.52
C GLN A 115 23.51 27.93 -8.78
N HIS A 116 22.94 26.85 -9.32
CA HIS A 116 22.84 25.55 -8.65
C HIS A 116 22.11 25.61 -7.29
N ILE A 117 21.10 26.48 -7.19
CA ILE A 117 20.24 26.63 -6.00
C ILE A 117 18.81 26.31 -6.41
N GLY A 118 18.35 25.13 -5.99
CA GLY A 118 17.00 24.64 -6.28
C GLY A 118 15.96 25.14 -5.30
N VAL A 119 14.68 24.92 -5.63
CA VAL A 119 13.57 25.18 -4.67
C VAL A 119 13.76 24.35 -3.41
N TYR A 120 14.32 23.16 -3.53
CA TYR A 120 14.84 22.36 -2.41
C TYR A 120 16.27 21.91 -2.70
N SER A 121 17.07 21.76 -1.65
CA SER A 121 18.39 21.15 -1.70
C SER A 121 18.45 20.02 -0.68
N LEU A 122 18.31 18.79 -1.17
CA LEU A 122 18.30 17.59 -0.34
C LEU A 122 19.74 17.16 -0.05
N SER A 123 20.03 16.85 1.20
CA SER A 123 21.35 16.39 1.64
C SER A 123 21.22 15.29 2.69
N PRO A 124 22.28 14.54 2.99
CA PRO A 124 22.21 13.51 4.02
C PRO A 124 21.90 14.12 5.39
N PRO A 125 21.18 13.39 6.26
CA PRO A 125 20.81 13.90 7.60
C PRO A 125 22.01 14.07 8.53
N THR A 126 23.18 13.53 8.15
CA THR A 126 24.44 13.67 8.89
C THR A 126 25.51 14.34 8.04
N ARG A 127 26.41 15.06 8.72
CA ARG A 127 27.61 15.67 8.14
C ARG A 127 28.90 14.94 8.53
N VAL A 128 28.79 13.99 9.43
CA VAL A 128 29.90 13.17 9.92
C VAL A 128 29.62 11.69 9.63
N CYS A 129 30.68 10.90 9.56
CA CYS A 129 30.58 9.46 9.36
C CYS A 129 29.82 8.79 10.51
N LEU A 130 28.85 7.94 10.17
CA LEU A 130 28.09 7.16 11.15
C LEU A 130 28.88 5.97 11.72
N ASP A 131 29.96 5.57 11.05
CA ASP A 131 30.87 4.53 11.52
C ASP A 131 31.78 5.08 12.64
N PRO A 132 31.64 4.62 13.90
CA PRO A 132 32.47 5.09 15.03
C PRO A 132 33.96 4.85 14.83
N ASP A 133 34.34 3.80 14.08
CA ASP A 133 35.74 3.45 13.80
C ASP A 133 36.42 4.48 12.87
N CYS A 134 35.64 5.35 12.23
CA CYS A 134 36.16 6.47 11.48
C CYS A 134 36.57 7.66 12.35
N GLY A 135 36.23 7.66 13.64
CA GLY A 135 36.58 8.70 14.58
C GLY A 135 38.07 9.03 14.55
N GLN A 136 38.42 10.32 14.60
CA GLN A 136 39.80 10.76 14.63
C GLN A 136 40.18 11.17 16.06
N PRO A 137 41.29 10.65 16.63
CA PRO A 137 41.73 11.10 17.94
C PRO A 137 42.01 12.59 17.93
N LEU A 138 41.56 13.30 18.98
CA LEU A 138 41.86 14.71 19.15
C LEU A 138 43.36 14.88 19.39
N PHE A 139 43.93 15.92 18.76
CA PHE A 139 45.34 16.25 18.96
C PHE A 139 45.64 16.62 20.42
N SER A 140 44.67 17.21 21.12
CA SER A 140 44.76 17.59 22.53
C SER A 140 44.60 16.42 23.49
N ASP A 141 43.86 15.38 23.10
CA ASP A 141 43.62 14.19 23.90
C ASP A 141 43.32 12.99 22.99
N PRO A 142 44.30 12.09 22.77
CA PRO A 142 44.13 10.92 21.91
C PRO A 142 43.06 9.92 22.38
N SER A 143 42.60 10.00 23.63
CA SER A 143 41.53 9.13 24.15
C SER A 143 40.14 9.57 23.69
N VAL A 144 40.00 10.82 23.22
CA VAL A 144 38.75 11.36 22.72
C VAL A 144 38.75 11.30 21.19
N LEU A 145 37.85 10.49 20.62
CA LEU A 145 37.61 10.44 19.20
C LEU A 145 36.62 11.53 18.79
N ARG A 146 36.98 12.30 17.77
CA ARG A 146 36.11 13.26 17.10
C ARG A 146 35.52 12.63 15.86
N ASP A 147 34.23 12.84 15.64
CA ASP A 147 33.54 12.35 14.46
C ASP A 147 34.20 12.82 13.15
N LYS A 148 34.22 11.93 12.16
CA LYS A 148 34.86 12.18 10.88
C LYS A 148 33.98 13.00 9.96
N GLU A 149 34.37 14.23 9.66
CA GLU A 149 33.69 15.07 8.66
C GLU A 149 33.66 14.39 7.28
N LEU A 150 32.47 14.40 6.67
CA LEU A 150 32.26 13.89 5.31
C LEU A 150 32.76 14.89 4.27
N ALA A 151 33.24 14.38 3.13
CA ALA A 151 33.88 15.18 2.08
C ALA A 151 33.44 14.75 0.67
N LYS A 152 34.09 15.27 -0.38
CA LYS A 152 33.80 14.94 -1.80
C LYS A 152 32.30 15.08 -2.15
N VAL A 153 31.77 16.27 -1.88
CA VAL A 153 30.42 16.71 -2.21
C VAL A 153 30.17 16.48 -3.70
N LYS A 154 29.03 15.89 -4.03
CA LYS A 154 28.52 15.76 -5.41
C LYS A 154 27.05 16.15 -5.44
N ASP A 155 26.71 17.04 -6.34
CA ASP A 155 25.35 17.53 -6.53
C ASP A 155 24.78 17.04 -7.85
N HIS A 156 23.49 16.70 -7.83
CA HIS A 156 22.75 16.23 -8.99
C HIS A 156 21.41 16.95 -9.10
N PRO A 157 21.01 17.42 -10.28
CA PRO A 157 19.67 17.98 -10.48
C PRO A 157 18.61 16.90 -10.32
N ILE A 158 17.50 17.27 -9.68
CA ILE A 158 16.37 16.40 -9.40
C ILE A 158 15.04 17.14 -9.62
N THR A 159 13.99 16.37 -9.84
CA THR A 159 12.60 16.83 -9.76
C THR A 159 12.01 16.36 -8.43
N ILE A 160 11.32 17.26 -7.74
CA ILE A 160 10.64 16.96 -6.48
C ILE A 160 9.15 17.20 -6.67
N PHE A 161 8.37 16.15 -6.46
CA PHE A 161 6.93 16.20 -6.45
C PHE A 161 6.43 16.53 -5.05
N THR A 162 5.70 17.63 -4.93
CA THR A 162 5.19 18.11 -3.65
C THR A 162 3.70 18.40 -3.72
N LEU A 163 3.01 18.23 -2.59
CA LEU A 163 1.59 18.54 -2.50
C LEU A 163 1.30 20.05 -2.64
N ASP A 164 2.19 20.91 -2.16
CA ASP A 164 1.91 22.35 -2.06
C ASP A 164 2.38 23.16 -3.28
N LEU A 165 3.50 22.78 -3.90
CA LEU A 165 4.11 23.52 -5.02
C LEU A 165 3.99 22.80 -6.37
N GLY A 166 3.43 21.58 -6.38
CA GLY A 166 3.52 20.69 -7.53
C GLY A 166 4.96 20.22 -7.74
N ALA A 167 5.28 19.91 -9.00
CA ALA A 167 6.62 19.47 -9.38
C ALA A 167 7.56 20.68 -9.41
N VAL A 168 8.70 20.62 -8.72
CA VAL A 168 9.68 21.71 -8.70
C VAL A 168 11.11 21.21 -8.87
N PRO A 169 11.99 22.03 -9.49
CA PRO A 169 13.41 21.71 -9.59
C PRO A 169 14.12 21.80 -8.24
N GLY A 170 14.99 20.82 -7.99
CA GLY A 170 15.81 20.74 -6.78
C GLY A 170 17.20 20.18 -7.07
N PHE A 171 18.03 20.12 -6.03
CA PHE A 171 19.32 19.43 -6.09
C PHE A 171 19.41 18.39 -4.98
N SER A 172 19.96 17.21 -5.29
CA SER A 172 20.34 16.21 -4.30
C SER A 172 21.86 16.16 -4.18
N THR A 173 22.33 16.24 -2.95
CA THR A 173 23.74 16.23 -2.60
C THR A 173 24.11 14.92 -1.93
N SER A 174 25.24 14.36 -2.33
CA SER A 174 25.87 13.23 -1.64
C SER A 174 27.27 13.58 -1.14
N VAL A 175 27.64 13.04 0.01
CA VAL A 175 28.96 13.22 0.62
C VAL A 175 29.59 11.88 0.99
N TYR A 176 30.89 11.86 1.22
CA TYR A 176 31.69 10.63 1.25
C TYR A 176 32.70 10.63 2.40
N CYS A 177 32.74 9.53 3.14
CA CYS A 177 33.77 9.29 4.13
C CYS A 177 35.06 8.82 3.44
N ARG A 178 36.17 9.53 3.66
CA ARG A 178 37.47 9.14 3.12
C ARG A 178 38.13 7.95 3.84
N ASN A 179 37.55 7.50 4.95
CA ASN A 179 38.10 6.42 5.76
C ASN A 179 37.42 5.09 5.44
N CYS A 180 36.14 4.92 5.79
CA CYS A 180 35.37 3.72 5.49
C CYS A 180 34.77 3.71 4.07
N HIS A 181 35.10 4.68 3.22
CA HIS A 181 34.63 4.77 1.83
C HIS A 181 33.09 4.79 1.62
N THR A 182 32.31 5.01 2.68
CA THR A 182 30.85 5.10 2.60
C THR A 182 30.40 6.40 1.93
N ARG A 183 29.44 6.32 1.01
CA ARG A 183 28.77 7.49 0.41
C ARG A 183 27.38 7.66 1.00
N TYR A 184 27.11 8.84 1.55
CA TYR A 184 25.86 9.24 2.16
C TYR A 184 25.03 10.05 1.17
N TYR A 185 23.77 9.64 0.99
CA TYR A 185 22.73 10.31 0.21
C TYR A 185 21.63 10.81 1.15
N HIS A 186 20.60 11.47 0.60
CA HIS A 186 19.50 12.02 1.39
C HIS A 186 18.71 10.95 2.17
N ASN A 187 18.34 9.83 1.54
CA ASN A 187 17.52 8.79 2.19
C ASN A 187 18.29 7.59 2.70
N TYR A 188 19.50 7.36 2.19
CA TYR A 188 20.30 6.19 2.51
C TYR A 188 21.78 6.51 2.43
N TYR A 189 22.62 5.59 2.91
CA TYR A 189 24.04 5.56 2.58
C TYR A 189 24.40 4.22 1.93
N VAL A 190 25.58 4.16 1.33
CA VAL A 190 26.13 2.99 0.62
C VAL A 190 27.51 2.72 1.21
N HIS A 191 27.64 1.60 1.92
CA HIS A 191 28.86 1.16 2.60
C HIS A 191 29.92 0.62 1.61
N ASP A 192 31.17 0.51 2.06
CA ASP A 192 32.25 -0.06 1.24
C ASP A 192 31.95 -1.52 0.85
N ARG A 193 32.27 -1.88 -0.41
CA ARG A 193 31.73 -2.97 -1.26
C ARG A 193 30.48 -2.62 -2.08
N ALA A 194 29.78 -1.52 -1.79
CA ALA A 194 28.75 -0.89 -2.63
C ALA A 194 27.64 -1.79 -3.20
N THR A 195 27.34 -2.93 -2.55
CA THR A 195 26.29 -3.85 -3.00
C THR A 195 24.93 -3.51 -2.42
N THR A 196 24.88 -2.92 -1.22
CA THR A 196 23.66 -2.56 -0.50
C THR A 196 23.62 -1.07 -0.15
N ARG A 197 22.39 -0.56 0.00
CA ARG A 197 22.09 0.76 0.55
C ARG A 197 21.26 0.58 1.82
N THR A 198 21.56 1.34 2.86
CA THR A 198 20.84 1.29 4.14
C THR A 198 20.13 2.63 4.35
N TYR A 199 18.83 2.58 4.65
CA TYR A 199 18.00 3.76 4.82
C TYR A 199 18.06 4.31 6.25
N TYR A 200 17.99 5.64 6.40
CA TYR A 200 17.90 6.28 7.72
C TYR A 200 16.46 6.18 8.24
N LEU A 201 16.22 5.30 9.22
CA LEU A 201 14.89 5.08 9.82
C LEU A 201 14.84 5.24 11.35
N GLN A 202 15.98 5.58 11.98
CA GLN A 202 16.10 5.60 13.45
C GLN A 202 15.21 6.64 14.12
N ASP A 203 15.15 7.87 13.58
CA ASP A 203 14.42 8.96 14.24
C ASP A 203 13.04 9.19 13.61
N ASN A 204 12.93 9.16 12.27
CA ASN A 204 11.70 9.48 11.54
C ASN A 204 11.76 8.96 10.09
N ILE A 205 10.60 8.89 9.44
CA ILE A 205 10.50 8.71 7.98
C ILE A 205 11.02 9.96 7.26
N PRO A 206 11.86 9.83 6.21
CA PRO A 206 12.33 10.99 5.44
C PRO A 206 11.19 11.80 4.80
N GLU A 207 11.27 13.12 4.89
CA GLU A 207 10.26 14.03 4.31
C GLU A 207 10.15 13.89 2.78
N PHE A 208 11.26 13.65 2.10
CA PHE A 208 11.31 13.43 0.65
C PHE A 208 11.89 12.06 0.35
N ILE A 209 11.19 11.27 -0.45
CA ILE A 209 11.52 9.88 -0.76
C ILE A 209 12.01 9.79 -2.20
N GLN A 210 13.21 9.27 -2.40
CA GLN A 210 13.79 9.06 -3.72
C GLN A 210 13.08 7.90 -4.44
N SER A 211 12.04 8.23 -5.20
CA SER A 211 11.21 7.27 -5.96
C SER A 211 11.98 6.72 -7.17
N ALA A 212 12.84 7.52 -7.78
CA ALA A 212 13.75 7.12 -8.86
C ALA A 212 15.04 7.97 -8.82
N GLU A 213 16.00 7.69 -9.69
CA GLU A 213 17.35 8.29 -9.62
C GLU A 213 17.32 9.83 -9.53
N HIS A 214 16.50 10.47 -10.36
CA HIS A 214 16.33 11.93 -10.43
C HIS A 214 15.01 12.44 -9.85
N PHE A 215 14.20 11.58 -9.23
CA PHE A 215 12.84 11.92 -8.80
C PHE A 215 12.64 11.66 -7.32
N TYR A 216 12.06 12.64 -6.65
CA TYR A 216 11.72 12.57 -5.24
C TYR A 216 10.25 12.94 -5.07
N THR A 217 9.59 12.29 -4.12
CA THR A 217 8.19 12.55 -3.78
C THR A 217 8.13 12.86 -2.29
N SER A 218 7.42 13.92 -1.92
CA SER A 218 7.23 14.23 -0.51
C SER A 218 6.36 13.16 0.18
N ALA A 219 6.70 12.78 1.41
CA ALA A 219 5.96 11.76 2.16
C ALA A 219 4.48 12.16 2.36
N ASN A 220 4.22 13.47 2.55
CA ASN A 220 2.86 14.02 2.65
C ASN A 220 2.07 13.99 1.33
N LEU A 221 2.70 13.69 0.19
CA LEU A 221 2.04 13.44 -1.09
C LEU A 221 1.77 11.94 -1.31
N CYS A 222 2.64 11.07 -0.80
CA CYS A 222 2.44 9.61 -0.84
C CYS A 222 1.16 9.18 -0.11
N GLU A 223 0.86 9.78 1.05
CA GLU A 223 -0.33 9.43 1.84
C GLU A 223 -1.66 9.73 1.12
N PRO A 224 -1.88 10.91 0.52
CA PRO A 224 -3.03 11.15 -0.35
C PRO A 224 -3.18 10.12 -1.49
N PHE A 225 -2.08 9.71 -2.15
CA PHE A 225 -2.16 8.67 -3.18
C PHE A 225 -2.66 7.34 -2.61
N ALA A 226 -2.08 6.89 -1.50
CA ALA A 226 -2.51 5.65 -0.86
C ALA A 226 -3.96 5.72 -0.37
N ASN A 227 -4.41 6.88 0.14
CA ASN A 227 -5.79 7.09 0.55
C ASN A 227 -6.76 7.11 -0.64
N MET A 228 -6.42 7.75 -1.75
CA MET A 228 -7.24 7.72 -2.98
C MET A 228 -7.32 6.30 -3.56
N MET A 229 -6.24 5.53 -3.49
CA MET A 229 -6.23 4.11 -3.87
C MET A 229 -7.15 3.30 -2.95
N ALA A 230 -7.05 3.46 -1.63
CA ALA A 230 -7.82 2.65 -0.68
C ALA A 230 -9.31 3.02 -0.60
N THR A 231 -9.65 4.31 -0.75
CA THR A 231 -11.03 4.81 -0.55
C THR A 231 -11.83 4.92 -1.84
N ALA A 232 -11.17 5.34 -2.93
CA ALA A 232 -11.79 5.64 -4.20
C ALA A 232 -11.33 4.71 -5.33
N SER A 233 -10.54 3.67 -5.01
CA SER A 233 -9.98 2.74 -6.00
C SER A 233 -9.24 3.46 -7.13
N THR A 234 -8.60 4.59 -6.82
CA THR A 234 -7.97 5.46 -7.81
C THR A 234 -6.66 4.85 -8.30
N SER A 235 -6.60 4.44 -9.57
CA SER A 235 -5.36 3.92 -10.18
C SER A 235 -4.17 4.87 -10.06
N ALA A 236 -2.95 4.32 -10.05
CA ALA A 236 -1.72 5.13 -10.09
C ALA A 236 -1.70 6.10 -11.30
N THR A 237 -2.25 5.67 -12.45
CA THR A 237 -2.45 6.52 -13.62
C THR A 237 -3.35 7.72 -13.33
N ASN A 238 -4.47 7.50 -12.64
CA ASN A 238 -5.37 8.58 -12.25
C ASN A 238 -4.74 9.46 -11.17
N CYS A 239 -3.99 8.89 -10.21
CA CYS A 239 -3.23 9.67 -9.22
C CYS A 239 -2.24 10.62 -9.90
N ALA A 240 -1.45 10.13 -10.87
CA ALA A 240 -0.51 10.96 -11.64
C ALA A 240 -1.23 12.04 -12.44
N ARG A 241 -2.37 11.72 -13.07
CA ARG A 241 -3.19 12.71 -13.82
C ARG A 241 -3.78 13.78 -12.91
N ILE A 242 -4.37 13.39 -11.77
CA ILE A 242 -4.90 14.31 -10.76
C ILE A 242 -3.78 15.22 -10.27
N TYR A 243 -2.61 14.67 -9.97
CA TYR A 243 -1.45 15.46 -9.58
C TYR A 243 -1.06 16.49 -10.65
N ASN A 244 -0.86 16.04 -11.89
CA ASN A 244 -0.44 16.91 -12.99
C ASN A 244 -1.50 17.93 -13.41
N THR A 245 -2.78 17.73 -13.08
CA THR A 245 -3.88 18.62 -13.49
C THR A 245 -4.34 19.55 -12.36
N SER A 246 -4.35 19.07 -11.13
CA SER A 246 -4.96 19.76 -9.97
C SER A 246 -3.94 20.31 -8.99
N ILE A 247 -2.74 19.74 -8.92
CA ILE A 247 -1.69 20.14 -7.97
C ILE A 247 -0.58 20.95 -8.66
N SER A 248 -0.34 20.71 -9.95
CA SER A 248 0.60 21.51 -10.73
C SER A 248 0.18 22.99 -10.73
N GLN A 249 1.11 23.88 -10.39
CA GLN A 249 0.82 25.31 -10.32
C GLN A 249 1.05 25.96 -11.68
N SER A 250 -0.02 26.21 -12.44
CA SER A 250 0.05 26.89 -13.75
C SER A 250 0.77 28.25 -13.69
N SER A 251 0.74 28.93 -12.55
CA SER A 251 1.45 30.21 -12.36
C SER A 251 2.98 30.10 -12.30
N LEU A 252 3.52 28.90 -12.05
CA LEU A 252 4.97 28.65 -12.00
C LEU A 252 5.52 28.14 -13.33
N GLU A 253 4.68 27.57 -14.20
CA GLU A 253 5.08 27.03 -15.50
C GLU A 253 5.97 27.97 -16.34
N PRO A 254 5.70 29.29 -16.44
CA PRO A 254 6.54 30.19 -17.23
C PRO A 254 7.96 30.37 -16.68
N LEU A 255 8.17 30.06 -15.40
CA LEU A 255 9.46 30.17 -14.72
C LEU A 255 10.23 28.84 -14.70
N MET A 256 9.64 27.77 -15.22
CA MET A 256 10.27 26.46 -15.20
C MET A 256 11.40 26.35 -16.23
N PRO A 257 12.54 25.75 -15.87
CA PRO A 257 13.65 25.60 -16.81
C PRO A 257 13.28 24.62 -17.93
N THR A 258 13.40 25.05 -19.19
CA THR A 258 13.07 24.22 -20.36
C THR A 258 13.96 22.97 -20.50
N SER A 259 15.18 23.03 -19.96
CA SER A 259 16.18 21.96 -20.00
C SER A 259 16.17 21.04 -18.77
N TRP A 260 15.23 21.23 -17.84
CA TRP A 260 15.20 20.44 -16.60
C TRP A 260 14.75 18.99 -16.85
N PRO A 261 15.17 18.02 -16.01
CA PRO A 261 14.54 16.71 -15.94
C PRO A 261 13.01 16.81 -15.87
N ASN A 262 12.33 15.77 -16.36
CA ASN A 262 10.87 15.71 -16.48
C ASN A 262 10.16 16.31 -15.25
N LEU A 263 9.26 17.27 -15.48
CA LEU A 263 8.46 17.94 -14.45
C LEU A 263 7.03 17.39 -14.38
N GLN A 264 6.73 16.35 -15.15
CA GLN A 264 5.45 15.64 -15.10
C GLN A 264 5.63 14.33 -14.34
N MET A 265 4.75 14.11 -13.37
CA MET A 265 4.68 12.84 -12.65
C MET A 265 4.11 11.77 -13.58
N ASP A 266 4.78 10.63 -13.66
CA ASP A 266 4.26 9.47 -14.39
C ASP A 266 3.69 8.40 -13.44
N VAL A 267 3.24 7.28 -14.03
CA VAL A 267 2.63 6.17 -13.28
C VAL A 267 3.66 5.43 -12.43
N GLU A 268 4.91 5.31 -12.91
CA GLU A 268 5.97 4.64 -12.17
C GLU A 268 6.45 5.49 -10.99
N ASP A 269 6.45 6.82 -11.11
CA ASP A 269 6.71 7.73 -9.99
C ASP A 269 5.74 7.47 -8.84
N VAL A 270 4.43 7.35 -9.14
CA VAL A 270 3.40 7.05 -8.12
C VAL A 270 3.64 5.67 -7.50
N TYR A 271 3.82 4.62 -8.30
CA TYR A 271 4.03 3.28 -7.76
C TYR A 271 5.32 3.16 -6.96
N ASN A 272 6.44 3.67 -7.48
CA ASN A 272 7.72 3.62 -6.78
C ASN A 272 7.67 4.40 -5.47
N SER A 273 6.98 5.54 -5.44
CA SER A 273 6.75 6.31 -4.21
C SER A 273 5.86 5.54 -3.23
N PHE A 274 4.75 4.97 -3.70
CA PHE A 274 3.83 4.18 -2.87
C PHE A 274 4.52 2.98 -2.22
N PHE A 275 5.17 2.12 -3.02
CA PHE A 275 5.81 0.90 -2.51
C PHE A 275 6.99 1.20 -1.59
N LEU A 276 7.85 2.16 -1.96
CA LEU A 276 8.98 2.52 -1.12
C LEU A 276 8.51 3.19 0.18
N HIS A 277 7.54 4.09 0.13
CA HIS A 277 7.00 4.74 1.34
C HIS A 277 6.37 3.72 2.29
N ALA A 278 5.55 2.80 1.78
CA ALA A 278 4.93 1.75 2.58
C ALA A 278 5.98 0.81 3.22
N LEU A 279 7.06 0.47 2.51
CA LEU A 279 8.17 -0.30 3.08
C LEU A 279 8.95 0.48 4.16
N LEU A 280 9.19 1.77 3.96
CA LEU A 280 9.84 2.62 4.96
C LEU A 280 8.98 2.69 6.25
N LEU A 281 7.67 2.85 6.11
CA LEU A 281 6.72 2.81 7.22
C LEU A 281 6.73 1.45 7.93
N ASP A 282 6.65 0.33 7.19
CA ASP A 282 6.68 -1.02 7.76
C ASP A 282 7.96 -1.30 8.57
N HIS A 283 9.12 -0.88 8.08
CA HIS A 283 10.38 -1.06 8.81
C HIS A 283 10.50 -0.12 10.00
N HIS A 284 10.05 1.13 9.88
CA HIS A 284 10.06 2.09 10.99
C HIS A 284 9.11 1.67 12.12
N GLU A 285 7.88 1.24 11.81
CA GLU A 285 6.92 0.71 12.79
C GLU A 285 7.48 -0.50 13.56
N ARG A 286 8.34 -1.31 12.93
CA ARG A 286 8.97 -2.48 13.53
C ARG A 286 10.30 -2.19 14.24
N GLY A 287 10.86 -0.98 14.08
CA GLY A 287 12.20 -0.64 14.59
C GLY A 287 13.33 -1.40 13.87
N ASP A 288 13.09 -1.86 12.65
CA ASP A 288 14.01 -2.69 11.87
C ASP A 288 14.94 -1.87 10.96
N ILE A 289 16.12 -2.40 10.67
CA ILE A 289 16.99 -1.87 9.63
C ILE A 289 16.37 -2.15 8.26
N PHE A 290 16.36 -1.16 7.38
CA PHE A 290 15.92 -1.32 5.99
C PHE A 290 17.08 -1.20 5.02
N GLU A 291 17.37 -2.30 4.33
CA GLU A 291 18.44 -2.38 3.32
C GLU A 291 17.91 -2.88 1.99
N LEU A 292 18.43 -2.30 0.90
CA LEU A 292 18.11 -2.72 -0.47
C LEU A 292 19.40 -2.87 -1.28
N GLN A 293 19.33 -3.61 -2.40
CA GLN A 293 20.45 -3.67 -3.33
C GLN A 293 20.72 -2.30 -3.96
N HIS A 294 21.97 -1.86 -3.94
CA HIS A 294 22.36 -0.57 -4.50
C HIS A 294 22.28 -0.61 -6.04
N ASN A 295 22.98 -1.55 -6.68
CA ASN A 295 23.15 -1.63 -8.13
C ASN A 295 22.09 -2.47 -8.86
N ALA A 296 20.84 -2.44 -8.37
CA ALA A 296 19.72 -3.10 -9.05
C ALA A 296 19.40 -2.42 -10.40
N PRO A 297 18.99 -3.19 -11.44
CA PRO A 297 18.78 -2.67 -12.80
C PRO A 297 17.57 -1.75 -12.93
N SER A 298 16.62 -1.81 -12.00
CA SER A 298 15.46 -0.91 -11.92
C SER A 298 15.01 -0.75 -10.48
N GLN A 299 14.16 0.27 -10.22
CA GLN A 299 13.53 0.43 -8.90
C GLN A 299 12.62 -0.75 -8.56
N ALA A 300 11.89 -1.29 -9.54
CA ALA A 300 11.05 -2.48 -9.35
C ALA A 300 11.88 -3.68 -8.86
N GLU A 301 12.98 -3.99 -9.53
CA GLU A 301 13.88 -5.10 -9.16
C GLU A 301 14.58 -4.84 -7.81
N ARG A 302 14.82 -3.57 -7.47
CA ARG A 302 15.39 -3.16 -6.18
C ARG A 302 14.44 -3.45 -5.02
N LEU A 303 13.17 -3.13 -5.18
CA LEU A 303 12.15 -3.28 -4.14
C LEU A 303 11.69 -4.74 -3.99
N ARG A 304 11.73 -5.54 -5.07
CA ARG A 304 11.20 -6.91 -5.09
C ARG A 304 11.56 -7.77 -3.87
N PRO A 305 12.83 -7.90 -3.44
CA PRO A 305 13.17 -8.73 -2.29
C PRO A 305 12.49 -8.28 -0.99
N ALA A 306 12.33 -6.97 -0.78
CA ALA A 306 11.67 -6.42 0.40
C ALA A 306 10.15 -6.58 0.33
N LEU A 307 9.55 -6.44 -0.87
CA LEU A 307 8.13 -6.74 -1.09
C LEU A 307 7.85 -8.22 -0.78
N ASP A 308 8.68 -9.13 -1.31
CA ASP A 308 8.56 -10.57 -1.07
C ASP A 308 8.71 -10.92 0.42
N ALA A 309 9.67 -10.32 1.10
CA ALA A 309 9.85 -10.51 2.53
C ALA A 309 8.62 -10.04 3.34
N ARG A 310 8.02 -8.89 3.00
CA ARG A 310 6.79 -8.44 3.66
C ARG A 310 5.61 -9.35 3.33
N ASN A 311 5.41 -9.71 2.07
CA ASN A 311 4.32 -10.61 1.67
C ASN A 311 4.39 -11.96 2.39
N PHE A 312 5.60 -12.51 2.54
CA PHE A 312 5.80 -13.73 3.32
C PHE A 312 5.40 -13.56 4.79
N ARG A 313 5.79 -12.44 5.42
CA ARG A 313 5.41 -12.13 6.80
C ARG A 313 3.90 -11.95 6.96
N MET A 314 3.23 -11.30 6.00
CA MET A 314 1.80 -10.99 6.05
C MET A 314 0.91 -12.22 5.87
N ALA A 315 1.39 -13.22 5.11
CA ALA A 315 0.63 -14.43 4.85
C ALA A 315 0.36 -15.25 6.13
N GLY A 316 -0.89 -15.61 6.35
CA GLY A 316 -1.32 -16.29 7.58
C GLY A 316 -1.56 -15.27 8.71
N THR A 317 -0.83 -15.39 9.81
CA THR A 317 -1.05 -14.58 11.04
C THR A 317 -0.43 -13.18 11.00
N GLY A 318 0.09 -12.74 9.86
CA GLY A 318 0.90 -11.54 9.76
C GLY A 318 0.13 -10.22 9.78
N GLN A 319 -1.12 -10.21 9.35
CA GLN A 319 -1.96 -9.02 9.31
C GLN A 319 -2.12 -8.36 10.69
N GLU A 320 -2.13 -7.03 10.73
CA GLU A 320 -2.16 -6.23 11.97
C GLU A 320 -3.37 -6.60 12.87
N GLU A 321 -4.54 -6.75 12.26
CA GLU A 321 -5.81 -7.08 12.92
C GLU A 321 -6.19 -8.57 12.80
N TRP A 322 -5.21 -9.44 12.60
CA TRP A 322 -5.44 -10.89 12.48
C TRP A 322 -6.20 -11.47 13.69
N ASN A 323 -5.81 -11.08 14.90
CA ASN A 323 -6.34 -11.53 16.20
C ASN A 323 -7.43 -10.62 16.79
N HIS A 324 -8.09 -9.84 15.94
CA HIS A 324 -9.08 -8.84 16.32
C HIS A 324 -10.30 -9.43 17.07
N ILE A 325 -10.80 -8.66 18.03
CA ILE A 325 -12.06 -8.87 18.74
C ILE A 325 -12.80 -7.54 18.94
N CYS A 326 -14.12 -7.59 18.91
CA CYS A 326 -14.99 -6.47 19.29
C CYS A 326 -16.39 -7.01 19.61
N ASP A 327 -17.29 -6.15 20.09
CA ASP A 327 -18.66 -6.53 20.47
C ASP A 327 -19.50 -7.07 19.30
N LEU A 328 -19.05 -6.87 18.05
CA LEU A 328 -19.74 -7.33 16.85
C LEU A 328 -19.23 -8.67 16.33
N CYS A 329 -17.98 -9.05 16.63
CA CYS A 329 -17.38 -10.30 16.16
C CYS A 329 -17.06 -11.31 17.26
N CYS A 330 -17.22 -10.91 18.52
CA CYS A 330 -17.02 -11.72 19.69
C CYS A 330 -18.24 -11.62 20.61
N TYR A 331 -18.87 -12.76 20.92
CA TYR A 331 -19.94 -12.84 21.90
C TYR A 331 -19.41 -13.44 23.19
N ILE A 332 -19.45 -12.67 24.28
CA ILE A 332 -19.02 -13.09 25.61
C ILE A 332 -20.26 -13.41 26.46
N TYR A 333 -20.24 -14.54 27.16
CA TYR A 333 -21.34 -14.99 28.02
C TYR A 333 -20.83 -15.81 29.22
N GLN A 334 -21.69 -16.04 30.21
CA GLN A 334 -21.42 -16.98 31.28
C GLN A 334 -22.13 -18.31 30.98
N ASP A 335 -21.41 -19.41 31.11
CA ASP A 335 -22.00 -20.75 31.06
C ASP A 335 -22.82 -21.04 32.34
N ASP A 336 -23.50 -22.19 32.36
CA ASP A 336 -24.32 -22.62 33.52
C ASP A 336 -23.50 -22.81 34.81
N SER A 337 -22.16 -22.91 34.70
CA SER A 337 -21.24 -23.00 35.83
C SER A 337 -20.74 -21.63 36.31
N GLY A 338 -21.14 -20.54 35.66
CA GLY A 338 -20.71 -19.17 35.95
C GLY A 338 -19.34 -18.81 35.37
N ARG A 339 -18.74 -19.68 34.55
CA ARG A 339 -17.47 -19.40 33.86
C ARG A 339 -17.73 -18.51 32.65
N TRP A 340 -16.83 -17.54 32.45
CA TRP A 340 -16.88 -16.67 31.27
C TRP A 340 -16.36 -17.40 30.05
N MET A 341 -17.19 -17.43 29.00
CA MET A 341 -16.93 -18.04 27.70
C MET A 341 -17.04 -16.97 26.61
N TYR A 342 -16.41 -17.22 25.47
CA TYR A 342 -16.53 -16.35 24.31
C TYR A 342 -16.64 -17.13 23.00
N ILE A 343 -17.35 -16.55 22.02
CA ILE A 343 -17.52 -17.09 20.68
C ILE A 343 -17.04 -16.04 19.68
N ARG A 344 -15.96 -16.35 18.95
CA ARG A 344 -15.50 -15.54 17.82
C ARG A 344 -16.05 -16.08 16.51
N SER A 345 -16.47 -15.18 15.62
CA SER A 345 -17.06 -15.53 14.32
C SER A 345 -16.32 -14.88 13.16
N ASN A 346 -15.87 -15.73 12.23
CA ASN A 346 -15.12 -15.35 11.03
C ASN A 346 -15.79 -15.94 9.77
N ILE A 347 -15.76 -15.18 8.68
CA ILE A 347 -16.41 -15.48 7.41
C ILE A 347 -15.33 -15.52 6.33
N THR A 348 -15.36 -16.54 5.48
CA THR A 348 -14.51 -16.63 4.29
C THR A 348 -15.34 -16.62 3.03
N ASP A 349 -14.94 -15.79 2.07
CA ASP A 349 -15.59 -15.66 0.76
C ASP A 349 -14.59 -15.20 -0.30
N GLY A 350 -14.84 -15.57 -1.56
CA GLY A 350 -13.96 -15.32 -2.69
C GLY A 350 -14.46 -14.22 -3.61
N TYR A 351 -13.54 -13.37 -4.11
CA TYR A 351 -13.83 -12.43 -5.19
C TYR A 351 -13.01 -12.75 -6.44
N ASN A 352 -13.66 -12.71 -7.61
CA ASN A 352 -13.01 -12.96 -8.90
C ASN A 352 -12.09 -11.79 -9.30
N MET A 353 -10.94 -11.74 -8.63
CA MET A 353 -9.81 -10.87 -8.89
C MET A 353 -8.55 -11.71 -8.84
N GLY A 354 -7.59 -11.37 -9.70
CA GLY A 354 -6.36 -12.12 -9.82
C GLY A 354 -5.31 -11.41 -10.63
N HIS A 355 -4.12 -12.01 -10.65
CA HIS A 355 -3.00 -11.59 -11.49
C HIS A 355 -2.65 -12.69 -12.48
N PHE A 356 -1.87 -12.37 -13.52
CA PHE A 356 -1.39 -13.38 -14.45
C PHE A 356 -0.49 -14.40 -13.75
N CYS A 357 -0.74 -15.67 -14.02
CA CYS A 357 -0.02 -16.82 -13.46
C CYS A 357 0.42 -17.79 -14.57
N CYS A 358 1.17 -18.81 -14.19
CA CYS A 358 1.59 -19.84 -15.14
C CYS A 358 0.36 -20.58 -15.70
N THR A 359 0.34 -20.86 -17.01
CA THR A 359 -0.77 -21.58 -17.66
C THR A 359 -0.99 -23.00 -17.09
N VAL A 360 0.06 -23.63 -16.56
CA VAL A 360 -0.04 -24.95 -15.90
C VAL A 360 -0.94 -24.87 -14.68
N HIS A 361 -1.93 -25.77 -14.61
CA HIS A 361 -2.91 -25.82 -13.52
C HIS A 361 -2.24 -25.90 -12.14
N ASP A 362 -2.72 -25.06 -11.20
CA ASP A 362 -2.21 -24.90 -9.83
C ASP A 362 -0.71 -24.55 -9.70
N CYS A 363 -0.04 -24.17 -10.79
CA CYS A 363 1.35 -23.75 -10.69
C CYS A 363 1.47 -22.37 -10.05
N GLN A 364 2.06 -22.34 -8.86
CA GLN A 364 2.27 -21.11 -8.06
C GLN A 364 3.60 -20.41 -8.39
N ASN A 365 4.40 -20.97 -9.31
CA ASN A 365 5.67 -20.39 -9.69
C ASN A 365 5.47 -19.05 -10.39
N ARG A 366 6.24 -18.06 -9.95
CA ARG A 366 6.23 -16.70 -10.50
C ARG A 366 6.58 -16.68 -11.99
N LEU A 367 5.87 -15.84 -12.73
CA LEU A 367 6.22 -15.46 -14.10
C LEU A 367 7.41 -14.48 -14.09
N ARG A 368 8.35 -14.62 -15.03
CA ARG A 368 9.46 -13.67 -15.15
C ARG A 368 8.98 -12.25 -15.45
N THR A 369 7.96 -12.14 -16.30
CA THR A 369 7.24 -10.91 -16.58
C THR A 369 5.75 -11.20 -16.70
N VAL A 370 4.90 -10.19 -16.47
CA VAL A 370 3.44 -10.30 -16.66
C VAL A 370 3.02 -10.57 -18.12
N LYS A 371 3.97 -10.52 -19.06
CA LYS A 371 3.76 -10.82 -20.48
C LYS A 371 4.02 -12.29 -20.81
N ASP A 372 4.59 -13.07 -19.89
CA ASP A 372 4.86 -14.49 -20.10
C ASP A 372 3.60 -15.33 -19.78
N SER A 373 3.42 -16.45 -20.50
CA SER A 373 2.37 -17.43 -20.20
C SER A 373 2.85 -18.56 -19.28
N PHE A 374 4.16 -18.80 -19.23
CA PHE A 374 4.76 -19.88 -18.46
C PHE A 374 5.84 -19.35 -17.52
N CYS A 375 5.96 -19.94 -16.34
CA CYS A 375 7.05 -19.66 -15.41
C CYS A 375 8.39 -20.18 -15.96
N ALA A 376 9.50 -19.90 -15.27
CA ALA A 376 10.85 -20.33 -15.70
C ALA A 376 10.95 -21.86 -15.90
N GLU A 377 10.34 -22.65 -15.03
CA GLU A 377 10.36 -24.12 -15.08
C GLU A 377 9.52 -24.68 -16.24
N HIS A 378 8.46 -23.97 -16.62
CA HIS A 378 7.52 -24.39 -17.67
C HIS A 378 7.79 -23.74 -19.04
N GLN A 379 8.91 -23.05 -19.23
CA GLN A 379 9.25 -22.38 -20.49
C GLN A 379 9.26 -23.32 -21.71
N LEU A 380 9.58 -24.60 -21.50
CA LEU A 380 9.60 -25.59 -22.58
C LEU A 380 8.20 -25.83 -23.18
N LEU A 381 7.12 -25.67 -22.39
CA LEU A 381 5.74 -25.83 -22.86
C LEU A 381 5.33 -24.75 -23.88
N LYS A 382 6.03 -23.61 -23.92
CA LYS A 382 5.85 -22.59 -24.96
C LYS A 382 6.18 -23.11 -26.37
N LYS A 383 6.97 -24.19 -26.47
CA LYS A 383 7.32 -24.84 -27.74
C LYS A 383 6.31 -25.94 -28.13
N GLN A 384 5.30 -26.19 -27.31
CA GLN A 384 4.24 -27.16 -27.57
C GLN A 384 2.97 -26.45 -28.04
N CYS A 385 2.22 -27.08 -28.94
CA CYS A 385 0.93 -26.60 -29.42
C CYS A 385 0.00 -26.23 -28.26
N CYS A 386 -0.61 -25.04 -28.31
CA CYS A 386 -1.49 -24.54 -27.25
C CYS A 386 -2.87 -25.23 -27.16
N VAL A 387 -3.14 -26.21 -28.02
CA VAL A 387 -4.29 -27.11 -27.92
C VAL A 387 -4.05 -28.11 -26.80
N THR A 388 -4.94 -28.20 -25.82
CA THR A 388 -4.71 -28.90 -24.54
C THR A 388 -4.42 -30.39 -24.69
N THR A 389 -4.95 -31.02 -25.74
CA THR A 389 -4.76 -32.44 -26.05
C THR A 389 -3.59 -32.71 -27.02
N CYS A 390 -2.93 -31.66 -27.52
CA CYS A 390 -1.87 -31.79 -28.51
C CYS A 390 -0.48 -31.71 -27.88
N ARG A 391 0.43 -32.59 -28.29
CA ARG A 391 1.84 -32.60 -27.86
C ARG A 391 2.84 -32.25 -28.96
N GLU A 392 2.34 -31.95 -30.16
CA GLU A 392 3.18 -31.57 -31.29
C GLU A 392 3.84 -30.20 -31.06
N PRO A 393 5.05 -29.98 -31.61
CA PRO A 393 5.74 -28.70 -31.50
C PRO A 393 4.99 -27.59 -32.25
N VAL A 394 5.12 -26.36 -31.74
CA VAL A 394 4.61 -25.17 -32.43
C VAL A 394 5.38 -24.93 -33.73
N GLU A 395 4.67 -24.42 -34.73
CA GLU A 395 5.31 -23.95 -35.97
C GLU A 395 5.80 -22.51 -35.81
N VAL A 396 6.84 -22.13 -36.55
CA VAL A 396 7.42 -20.79 -36.49
C VAL A 396 6.37 -19.73 -36.83
N GLY A 397 6.15 -18.78 -35.93
CA GLY A 397 5.17 -17.69 -36.09
C GLY A 397 3.77 -18.00 -35.58
N PHE A 398 3.53 -19.19 -35.04
CA PHE A 398 2.23 -19.65 -34.54
C PHE A 398 2.33 -20.20 -33.11
N ARG A 399 1.20 -20.22 -32.40
CA ARG A 399 1.05 -20.89 -31.09
C ARG A 399 0.57 -22.33 -31.22
N THR A 400 0.14 -22.74 -32.42
CA THR A 400 -0.25 -24.12 -32.72
C THR A 400 0.76 -24.87 -33.58
N CYS A 401 0.66 -26.20 -33.59
CA CYS A 401 1.32 -27.03 -34.60
C CYS A 401 0.69 -26.83 -35.99
N GLY A 402 1.22 -27.53 -37.00
CA GLY A 402 0.77 -27.46 -38.40
C GLY A 402 -0.53 -28.21 -38.71
N LEU A 403 -1.23 -28.77 -37.71
CA LEU A 403 -2.53 -29.41 -37.94
C LEU A 403 -3.56 -28.36 -38.39
N PRO A 404 -4.28 -28.58 -39.52
CA PRO A 404 -5.21 -27.60 -40.08
C PRO A 404 -6.23 -27.06 -39.07
N ASP A 405 -6.87 -27.94 -38.30
CA ASP A 405 -7.92 -27.55 -37.35
C ASP A 405 -7.38 -26.70 -36.19
N HIS A 406 -6.15 -27.00 -35.74
CA HIS A 406 -5.50 -26.19 -34.70
C HIS A 406 -5.14 -24.81 -35.25
N ARG A 407 -4.60 -24.77 -36.47
CA ARG A 407 -4.23 -23.52 -37.13
C ARG A 407 -5.45 -22.64 -37.41
N GLU A 408 -6.56 -23.24 -37.81
CA GLU A 408 -7.84 -22.54 -38.00
C GLU A 408 -8.34 -21.95 -36.68
N ALA A 409 -8.25 -22.70 -35.57
CA ALA A 409 -8.61 -22.18 -34.24
C ALA A 409 -7.77 -20.94 -33.86
N GLU A 410 -6.46 -20.94 -34.14
CA GLU A 410 -5.60 -19.78 -33.88
C GLU A 410 -5.95 -18.58 -34.78
N LEU A 411 -6.18 -18.83 -36.07
CA LEU A 411 -6.58 -17.77 -37.01
C LEU A 411 -7.93 -17.16 -36.63
N TYR A 412 -8.89 -17.99 -36.24
CA TYR A 412 -10.20 -17.56 -35.75
C TYR A 412 -10.08 -16.71 -34.48
N HIS A 413 -9.23 -17.11 -33.52
CA HIS A 413 -8.94 -16.31 -32.33
C HIS A 413 -8.43 -14.89 -32.68
N TYR A 414 -7.45 -14.78 -33.59
CA TYR A 414 -6.95 -13.46 -34.02
C TYR A 414 -8.00 -12.64 -34.78
N GLN A 415 -8.86 -13.28 -35.59
CA GLN A 415 -9.95 -12.60 -36.29
C GLN A 415 -11.00 -12.05 -35.32
N LYS A 416 -11.39 -12.83 -34.31
CA LYS A 416 -12.30 -12.40 -33.24
C LYS A 416 -11.75 -11.18 -32.48
N GLY A 417 -10.45 -11.19 -32.17
CA GLY A 417 -9.76 -10.04 -31.58
C GLY A 417 -9.89 -8.78 -32.44
N LYS A 418 -9.59 -8.87 -33.74
CA LYS A 418 -9.70 -7.73 -34.68
C LYS A 418 -11.13 -7.22 -34.85
N ALA A 419 -12.12 -8.11 -34.93
CA ALA A 419 -13.52 -7.74 -35.13
C ALA A 419 -14.09 -6.96 -33.92
N MET A 420 -13.66 -7.29 -32.70
CA MET A 420 -14.10 -6.60 -31.51
C MET A 420 -13.52 -5.18 -31.36
N PHE A 421 -12.26 -4.96 -31.76
CA PHE A 421 -11.71 -3.60 -31.87
C PHE A 421 -12.54 -2.74 -32.85
N GLN A 422 -12.95 -3.33 -33.99
CA GLN A 422 -13.79 -2.64 -34.97
C GLN A 422 -15.18 -2.30 -34.42
N LEU A 423 -15.78 -3.18 -33.60
CA LEU A 423 -17.07 -2.93 -32.96
C LEU A 423 -16.97 -1.86 -31.85
N LYS A 424 -15.91 -1.88 -31.04
CA LYS A 424 -15.64 -0.86 -30.01
C LYS A 424 -15.43 0.52 -30.63
N ASP A 425 -14.63 0.62 -31.69
CA ASP A 425 -14.43 1.86 -32.44
C ASP A 425 -15.72 2.37 -33.11
N ARG A 426 -16.61 1.47 -33.54
CA ARG A 426 -17.93 1.84 -34.07
C ARG A 426 -18.84 2.40 -32.98
N LEU A 427 -18.86 1.79 -31.80
CA LEU A 427 -19.65 2.27 -30.66
C LEU A 427 -19.16 3.63 -30.15
N GLN A 428 -17.83 3.83 -30.05
CA GLN A 428 -17.25 5.12 -29.67
C GLN A 428 -17.54 6.21 -30.70
N ARG A 429 -17.49 5.89 -32.00
CA ARG A 429 -17.90 6.81 -33.07
C ARG A 429 -19.39 7.15 -33.03
N ALA A 430 -20.26 6.19 -32.73
CA ALA A 430 -21.69 6.43 -32.57
C ALA A 430 -22.03 7.29 -31.34
N LYS A 431 -21.29 7.13 -30.23
CA LYS A 431 -21.40 8.00 -29.05
C LYS A 431 -20.89 9.42 -29.33
N ALA A 432 -19.84 9.58 -30.15
CA ALA A 432 -19.33 10.88 -30.57
C ALA A 432 -20.21 11.60 -31.61
N SER A 433 -20.98 10.86 -32.43
CA SER A 433 -21.90 11.45 -33.42
C SER A 433 -23.23 11.92 -32.83
N ASN A 434 -23.55 11.56 -31.58
CA ASN A 434 -24.79 11.94 -30.88
C ASN A 434 -24.61 13.09 -29.87
N SER A 435 -23.62 13.98 -30.07
CA SER A 435 -23.50 15.20 -29.26
C SER A 435 -24.45 16.31 -29.76
N PHE A 436 -25.62 16.44 -29.14
CA PHE A 436 -26.32 17.73 -29.01
C PHE A 436 -25.74 18.49 -27.79
N PRO A 437 -25.70 19.84 -27.81
CA PRO A 437 -25.10 20.61 -26.72
C PRO A 437 -26.00 20.60 -25.47
N PRO A 438 -25.43 20.67 -24.25
CA PRO A 438 -26.24 20.73 -23.04
C PRO A 438 -26.90 22.11 -22.92
N PRO A 439 -28.20 22.20 -22.53
CA PRO A 439 -28.80 23.46 -22.11
C PRO A 439 -28.38 23.82 -20.67
N PRO A 440 -28.44 25.11 -20.28
CA PRO A 440 -27.92 25.59 -19.01
C PRO A 440 -28.86 25.28 -17.84
N HIS A 441 -28.26 25.12 -16.65
CA HIS A 441 -28.91 24.91 -15.36
C HIS A 441 -30.04 25.91 -15.06
N ASN A 442 -31.14 25.42 -14.48
CA ASN A 442 -31.92 26.15 -13.47
C ASN A 442 -32.70 25.19 -12.54
N SER A 443 -32.25 25.19 -11.28
CA SER A 443 -33.01 25.22 -10.01
C SER A 443 -34.18 24.26 -9.75
N ILE A 444 -33.95 23.41 -8.75
CA ILE A 444 -34.78 23.08 -7.58
C ILE A 444 -36.30 23.37 -7.69
N ALA A 445 -37.10 22.30 -7.59
CA ALA A 445 -38.34 22.33 -6.82
C ALA A 445 -38.62 20.94 -6.22
N THR A 446 -38.47 20.87 -4.91
CA THR A 446 -39.06 19.84 -4.04
C THR A 446 -40.57 19.82 -4.22
N SER A 447 -41.16 18.64 -4.49
CA SER A 447 -42.57 18.41 -4.18
C SER A 447 -42.75 17.01 -3.60
N ARG A 448 -43.14 16.99 -2.32
CA ARG A 448 -43.71 15.84 -1.61
C ARG A 448 -45.02 15.45 -2.29
N LEU A 449 -45.30 14.15 -2.41
CA LEU A 449 -46.63 13.55 -2.45
C LEU A 449 -46.50 12.04 -2.05
N PRO A 450 -47.55 11.38 -1.53
CA PRO A 450 -47.59 11.02 -0.12
C PRO A 450 -47.58 9.51 0.18
N THR A 451 -47.33 9.23 1.44
CA THR A 451 -47.39 7.96 2.16
C THR A 451 -48.77 7.28 2.08
N SER A 452 -48.82 6.09 1.48
CA SER A 452 -49.69 4.94 1.83
C SER A 452 -49.35 3.86 0.80
N GLN A 453 -48.66 2.77 1.11
CA GLN A 453 -49.09 1.66 1.95
C GLN A 453 -47.82 0.90 2.38
N LEU A 454 -47.47 0.99 3.66
CA LEU A 454 -46.37 0.24 4.25
C LEU A 454 -46.76 -0.08 5.69
N GLU A 455 -47.33 -1.26 5.89
CA GLU A 455 -47.50 -1.97 7.17
C GLU A 455 -47.72 -3.42 6.71
N THR A 456 -46.82 -4.37 6.95
CA THR A 456 -46.60 -4.96 8.27
C THR A 456 -45.31 -5.81 8.25
N MET A 457 -44.58 -5.78 9.37
CA MET A 457 -43.52 -6.71 9.82
C MET A 457 -42.08 -6.45 9.38
N ALA A 458 -41.52 -5.34 9.87
CA ALA A 458 -40.10 -5.27 10.22
C ALA A 458 -39.97 -4.55 11.57
N THR A 459 -39.63 -5.28 12.63
CA THR A 459 -39.23 -4.69 13.91
C THR A 459 -37.83 -5.15 14.28
N GLY A 460 -36.88 -4.23 14.07
CA GLY A 460 -35.82 -3.93 15.02
C GLY A 460 -34.47 -4.58 14.78
N VAL A 461 -33.62 -4.01 13.94
CA VAL A 461 -32.18 -3.91 14.25
C VAL A 461 -31.78 -2.50 13.86
N ASP A 462 -31.26 -1.73 14.81
CA ASP A 462 -30.78 -0.38 14.60
C ASP A 462 -29.70 -0.38 13.50
N LEU A 463 -30.06 0.22 12.38
CA LEU A 463 -29.24 0.38 11.20
C LEU A 463 -28.10 1.35 11.53
N LEU A 464 -26.88 0.89 11.26
CA LEU A 464 -25.74 1.71 10.90
C LEU A 464 -26.16 2.85 9.94
N PRO A 465 -25.69 4.09 10.13
CA PRO A 465 -26.00 5.15 9.19
C PRO A 465 -25.32 4.84 7.85
N ASP A 466 -26.20 4.64 6.88
CA ASP A 466 -26.08 4.74 5.44
C ASP A 466 -24.81 5.44 4.92
N ALA A 467 -23.90 4.63 4.39
CA ALA A 467 -22.81 5.03 3.50
C ALA A 467 -22.96 4.30 2.14
N GLY A 468 -24.20 4.00 1.76
CA GLY A 468 -24.53 3.14 0.64
C GLY A 468 -25.33 3.86 -0.45
N ASP A 469 -24.93 5.06 -0.86
CA ASP A 469 -25.51 5.71 -2.04
C ASP A 469 -24.51 6.71 -2.65
N LEU A 470 -23.53 6.21 -3.43
CA LEU A 470 -22.77 7.00 -4.43
C LEU A 470 -21.75 6.17 -5.24
N TRP A 471 -22.11 5.00 -5.76
CA TRP A 471 -21.23 4.26 -6.68
C TRP A 471 -22.02 3.61 -7.81
N ASP A 472 -22.66 4.44 -8.64
CA ASP A 472 -23.09 4.01 -9.98
C ASP A 472 -21.88 4.16 -10.91
N VAL A 473 -20.97 3.18 -10.87
CA VAL A 473 -19.86 3.08 -11.82
C VAL A 473 -20.29 2.14 -12.93
N ASP A 474 -20.60 2.76 -14.06
CA ASP A 474 -20.79 2.17 -15.38
C ASP A 474 -19.94 0.90 -15.61
N THR A 475 -20.65 -0.16 -16.00
CA THR A 475 -20.22 -1.39 -16.67
C THR A 475 -18.74 -1.45 -17.09
N ALA A 476 -18.04 -2.44 -16.52
CA ALA A 476 -16.70 -2.86 -16.91
C ALA A 476 -16.57 -3.02 -18.45
N PRO A 477 -15.46 -2.56 -19.06
CA PRO A 477 -15.20 -2.85 -20.46
C PRO A 477 -15.04 -4.37 -20.66
N PRO A 478 -15.52 -4.96 -21.77
CA PRO A 478 -15.35 -6.38 -22.03
C PRO A 478 -13.86 -6.75 -22.13
N ASN A 479 -13.48 -7.79 -21.39
CA ASN A 479 -12.14 -8.38 -21.32
C ASN A 479 -11.58 -8.73 -22.69
N PHE A 480 -10.34 -8.31 -22.97
CA PHE A 480 -9.56 -8.84 -24.09
C PHE A 480 -8.21 -9.33 -23.55
N ASP A 481 -7.94 -10.61 -23.80
CA ASP A 481 -6.70 -11.35 -23.50
C ASP A 481 -6.65 -12.16 -22.18
N GLU A 482 -7.80 -12.53 -21.60
CA GLU A 482 -7.90 -13.63 -20.63
C GLU A 482 -7.94 -14.97 -21.37
N GLY A 483 -6.94 -15.82 -21.11
CA GLY A 483 -6.83 -17.17 -21.64
C GLY A 483 -7.65 -18.15 -20.82
N GLU A 484 -8.97 -18.06 -20.90
CA GLU A 484 -9.83 -19.16 -20.47
C GLU A 484 -9.81 -20.29 -21.52
N GLU A 485 -10.02 -21.53 -21.09
CA GLU A 485 -10.24 -22.66 -22.00
C GLU A 485 -11.39 -22.33 -22.94
N THR A 486 -11.06 -22.03 -24.19
CA THR A 486 -12.08 -21.72 -25.19
C THR A 486 -12.32 -22.95 -26.04
N GLU A 487 -13.59 -23.37 -26.13
CA GLU A 487 -14.00 -24.38 -27.10
C GLU A 487 -14.13 -23.73 -28.48
N TYR A 488 -13.33 -24.22 -29.42
CA TYR A 488 -13.43 -23.83 -30.83
C TYR A 488 -14.13 -24.94 -31.60
N THR A 489 -15.17 -24.56 -32.34
CA THR A 489 -15.84 -25.42 -33.31
C THR A 489 -15.33 -25.06 -34.70
N CYS A 490 -14.66 -26.01 -35.37
CA CYS A 490 -14.37 -25.89 -36.80
C CYS A 490 -15.69 -25.97 -37.58
N GLU A 491 -16.01 -24.94 -38.38
CA GLU A 491 -17.18 -24.95 -39.28
C GLU A 491 -16.86 -25.58 -40.65
N GLY A 492 -15.83 -26.42 -40.72
CA GLY A 492 -15.52 -27.27 -41.86
C GLY A 492 -16.05 -28.69 -41.63
N LYS A 493 -16.99 -29.15 -42.45
CA LYS A 493 -17.48 -30.54 -42.42
C LYS A 493 -16.33 -31.53 -42.68
N SER A 494 -15.72 -32.07 -41.64
CA SER A 494 -14.86 -33.24 -41.75
C SER A 494 -15.70 -34.52 -41.63
N SER A 495 -15.29 -35.57 -42.32
CA SER A 495 -15.97 -36.87 -42.39
C SER A 495 -15.96 -37.66 -41.05
N GLN A 496 -15.42 -37.08 -39.97
CA GLN A 496 -15.35 -37.70 -38.63
C GLN A 496 -16.14 -36.94 -37.54
N GLY A 497 -16.94 -35.92 -37.90
CA GLY A 497 -17.75 -35.15 -36.96
C GLY A 497 -16.96 -34.02 -36.27
N ASN A 498 -17.66 -32.95 -35.87
CA ASN A 498 -17.05 -31.75 -35.28
C ASN A 498 -16.41 -32.10 -33.92
N GLN A 499 -15.11 -32.38 -33.90
CA GLN A 499 -14.36 -32.46 -32.65
C GLN A 499 -14.23 -31.06 -32.07
N LYS A 500 -14.68 -30.91 -30.81
CA LYS A 500 -14.49 -29.67 -30.05
C LYS A 500 -13.03 -29.57 -29.64
N ILE A 501 -12.34 -28.55 -30.12
CA ILE A 501 -10.92 -28.33 -29.80
C ILE A 501 -10.86 -27.34 -28.66
N LYS A 502 -10.16 -27.71 -27.58
CA LYS A 502 -9.86 -26.84 -26.44
C LYS A 502 -8.45 -26.29 -26.59
N ALA A 503 -8.30 -24.98 -26.56
CA ALA A 503 -6.99 -24.34 -26.70
C ALA A 503 -6.83 -23.14 -25.76
N PHE A 504 -5.59 -22.90 -25.32
CA PHE A 504 -5.21 -21.76 -24.49
C PHE A 504 -4.42 -20.74 -25.32
N PHE A 505 -5.14 -19.78 -25.91
CA PHE A 505 -4.50 -18.71 -26.68
C PHE A 505 -4.09 -17.51 -25.84
N GLY A 506 -4.77 -17.21 -24.73
CA GLY A 506 -4.47 -16.07 -23.85
C GLY A 506 -3.54 -16.41 -22.69
N ARG A 507 -3.29 -15.41 -21.83
CA ARG A 507 -2.58 -15.60 -20.55
C ARG A 507 -3.56 -16.08 -19.49
N ARG A 508 -3.13 -17.00 -18.62
CA ARG A 508 -3.94 -17.47 -17.50
C ARG A 508 -3.83 -16.48 -16.34
N SER A 509 -4.94 -16.22 -15.67
CA SER A 509 -4.98 -15.51 -14.39
C SER A 509 -5.25 -16.49 -13.25
N THR A 510 -4.92 -16.10 -12.02
CA THR A 510 -5.39 -16.79 -10.82
C THR A 510 -6.92 -16.81 -10.80
N HIS A 511 -7.50 -17.82 -10.14
CA HIS A 511 -8.94 -18.06 -10.13
C HIS A 511 -9.69 -16.99 -9.32
N ASN A 512 -9.28 -16.76 -8.07
CA ASN A 512 -9.84 -15.72 -7.22
C ASN A 512 -8.89 -15.36 -6.07
N GLU A 513 -9.23 -14.29 -5.37
CA GLU A 513 -8.66 -13.94 -4.07
C GLU A 513 -9.71 -14.24 -3.00
N GLN A 514 -9.31 -15.03 -2.01
CA GLN A 514 -10.12 -15.39 -0.85
C GLN A 514 -9.87 -14.39 0.27
N LEU A 515 -10.94 -13.82 0.83
CA LEU A 515 -10.86 -12.98 2.02
C LEU A 515 -11.45 -13.74 3.21
N SER A 516 -10.75 -13.69 4.34
CA SER A 516 -11.27 -14.08 5.64
C SER A 516 -11.47 -12.82 6.48
N ALA A 517 -12.72 -12.55 6.87
CA ALA A 517 -13.10 -11.38 7.64
C ALA A 517 -13.81 -11.78 8.94
N TRP A 518 -13.48 -11.10 10.03
CA TRP A 518 -14.31 -11.11 11.22
C TRP A 518 -15.72 -10.60 10.90
N SER A 519 -16.73 -11.08 11.61
CA SER A 519 -18.13 -10.67 11.40
C SER A 519 -18.41 -9.18 11.61
N CYS A 520 -17.44 -8.41 12.12
CA CYS A 520 -17.47 -6.94 12.18
C CYS A 520 -16.99 -6.25 10.89
N GLY A 521 -16.50 -7.00 9.90
CA GLY A 521 -15.96 -6.50 8.62
C GLY A 521 -14.44 -6.31 8.57
N VAL A 522 -13.75 -6.42 9.71
CA VAL A 522 -12.28 -6.39 9.79
C VAL A 522 -11.70 -7.63 9.12
N ILE A 523 -10.80 -7.45 8.15
CA ILE A 523 -10.21 -8.56 7.40
C ILE A 523 -9.05 -9.16 8.22
N ALA A 524 -9.13 -10.46 8.50
CA ALA A 524 -8.09 -11.21 9.21
C ALA A 524 -6.94 -11.64 8.29
N GLY A 525 -7.23 -11.90 7.01
CA GLY A 525 -6.23 -12.27 6.01
C GLY A 525 -6.82 -12.55 4.64
N SER A 526 -5.96 -12.71 3.64
CA SER A 526 -6.35 -13.14 2.30
C SER A 526 -5.44 -14.24 1.75
N ALA A 527 -5.90 -14.91 0.70
CA ALA A 527 -5.09 -15.86 -0.06
C ALA A 527 -5.51 -15.92 -1.53
N THR A 528 -4.51 -15.99 -2.42
CA THR A 528 -4.74 -16.17 -3.86
C THR A 528 -4.92 -17.65 -4.22
N PHE A 529 -6.01 -17.98 -4.91
CA PHE A 529 -6.32 -19.33 -5.39
C PHE A 529 -6.04 -19.42 -6.89
N PHE A 530 -5.28 -20.43 -7.33
CA PHE A 530 -4.73 -20.49 -8.69
C PHE A 530 -5.62 -21.24 -9.69
N GLY A 531 -6.06 -22.46 -9.35
CA GLY A 531 -6.82 -23.30 -10.28
C GLY A 531 -8.31 -23.39 -10.00
N SER A 532 -8.71 -23.39 -8.72
CA SER A 532 -10.10 -23.53 -8.32
C SER A 532 -10.31 -23.13 -6.86
N GLU A 533 -11.58 -22.94 -6.50
CA GLU A 533 -12.05 -22.85 -5.12
C GLU A 533 -12.39 -24.24 -4.57
N ALA A 534 -11.41 -25.14 -4.59
CA ALA A 534 -11.59 -26.48 -4.05
C ALA A 534 -11.72 -26.44 -2.51
N PRO A 535 -12.57 -27.30 -1.89
CA PRO A 535 -12.69 -27.41 -0.43
C PRO A 535 -11.35 -27.60 0.29
N ASN A 536 -10.41 -28.32 -0.33
CA ASN A 536 -9.06 -28.50 0.20
C ASN A 536 -8.28 -27.18 0.25
N ALA A 537 -8.39 -26.31 -0.77
CA ALA A 537 -7.71 -25.02 -0.77
C ALA A 537 -8.23 -24.10 0.35
N VAL A 538 -9.54 -24.11 0.61
CA VAL A 538 -10.15 -23.38 1.74
C VAL A 538 -9.64 -23.91 3.08
N ARG A 539 -9.57 -25.23 3.26
CA ARG A 539 -8.97 -25.85 4.45
C ARG A 539 -7.52 -25.41 4.67
N GLU A 540 -6.68 -25.51 3.64
CA GLU A 540 -5.26 -25.10 3.75
C GLU A 540 -5.13 -23.61 4.05
N PHE A 541 -6.00 -22.76 3.48
CA PHE A 541 -6.05 -21.34 3.82
C PHE A 541 -6.39 -21.13 5.29
N TRP A 542 -7.43 -21.79 5.82
CA TRP A 542 -7.79 -21.69 7.23
C TRP A 542 -6.72 -22.20 8.17
N MET A 543 -6.09 -23.34 7.88
CA MET A 543 -5.01 -23.87 8.71
C MET A 543 -3.76 -22.97 8.67
N LYS A 544 -3.53 -22.25 7.57
CA LYS A 544 -2.45 -21.25 7.51
C LYS A 544 -2.80 -19.96 8.25
N LEU A 545 -4.07 -19.55 8.19
CA LEU A 545 -4.57 -18.34 8.84
C LEU A 545 -4.72 -18.54 10.35
N PHE A 546 -5.18 -19.70 10.78
CA PHE A 546 -5.36 -20.09 12.18
C PHE A 546 -4.54 -21.35 12.41
N PRO A 547 -3.23 -21.22 12.72
CA PRO A 547 -2.30 -22.36 12.76
C PRO A 547 -2.46 -23.26 13.99
N THR A 548 -3.08 -22.78 15.07
CA THR A 548 -3.32 -23.57 16.29
C THR A 548 -4.81 -23.69 16.60
N LYS A 549 -5.19 -24.68 17.42
CA LYS A 549 -6.56 -24.80 17.95
C LYS A 549 -6.99 -23.58 18.76
N ALA A 550 -6.07 -22.92 19.48
CA ALA A 550 -6.36 -21.70 20.22
C ALA A 550 -6.66 -20.51 19.29
N SER A 551 -5.97 -20.45 18.15
CA SER A 551 -6.16 -19.40 17.15
C SER A 551 -7.47 -19.51 16.37
N LEU A 552 -8.07 -20.71 16.30
CA LEU A 552 -9.32 -20.95 15.59
C LEU A 552 -10.47 -20.11 16.17
N PRO A 553 -11.29 -19.49 15.31
CA PRO A 553 -12.57 -18.96 15.75
C PRO A 553 -13.56 -20.11 16.01
N ALA A 554 -14.48 -19.91 16.93
CA ALA A 554 -15.51 -20.90 17.25
C ALA A 554 -16.51 -21.10 16.10
N VAL A 555 -16.59 -20.14 15.16
CA VAL A 555 -17.49 -20.18 14.00
C VAL A 555 -16.73 -19.75 12.73
N LEU A 556 -16.76 -20.61 11.71
CA LEU A 556 -16.23 -20.34 10.37
C LEU A 556 -17.34 -20.47 9.33
N TRP A 557 -17.74 -19.34 8.75
CA TRP A 557 -18.73 -19.29 7.67
C TRP A 557 -18.06 -19.42 6.31
N HIS A 558 -18.62 -20.26 5.44
CA HIS A 558 -18.24 -20.40 4.02
C HIS A 558 -19.43 -20.90 3.21
N ASP A 559 -19.55 -20.49 1.94
CA ASP A 559 -20.71 -20.80 1.10
C ASP A 559 -20.85 -22.30 0.78
N ASN A 560 -19.73 -23.04 0.81
CA ASN A 560 -19.64 -24.46 0.46
C ASN A 560 -19.09 -25.31 1.62
N ASN A 561 -19.42 -24.93 2.86
CA ASN A 561 -19.04 -25.67 4.06
C ASN A 561 -19.52 -27.13 4.06
N CYS A 562 -20.63 -27.44 3.38
CA CYS A 562 -21.10 -28.82 3.24
C CYS A 562 -20.07 -29.73 2.53
N SER A 563 -19.40 -29.22 1.49
CA SER A 563 -18.33 -29.97 0.81
C SER A 563 -17.08 -30.10 1.68
N ILE A 564 -16.75 -29.07 2.47
CA ILE A 564 -15.62 -29.09 3.41
C ILE A 564 -15.86 -30.13 4.50
N VAL A 565 -17.03 -30.11 5.16
CA VAL A 565 -17.38 -31.10 6.21
C VAL A 565 -17.32 -32.53 5.67
N LYS A 566 -17.85 -32.76 4.46
CA LYS A 566 -17.77 -34.07 3.80
C LYS A 566 -16.32 -34.48 3.50
N MET A 567 -15.48 -33.55 3.08
CA MET A 567 -14.06 -33.81 2.85
C MET A 567 -13.34 -34.15 4.17
N LEU A 568 -13.53 -33.36 5.23
CA LEU A 568 -12.89 -33.56 6.53
C LEU A 568 -13.22 -34.94 7.12
N ARG A 569 -14.49 -35.35 7.10
CA ARG A 569 -14.93 -36.67 7.60
C ARG A 569 -14.26 -37.84 6.90
N ASN A 570 -13.89 -37.66 5.64
CA ASN A 570 -13.28 -38.69 4.81
C ASN A 570 -11.75 -38.52 4.69
N ASP A 571 -11.14 -37.57 5.41
CA ASP A 571 -9.70 -37.35 5.35
C ASP A 571 -8.96 -38.52 6.04
N PRO A 572 -8.00 -39.17 5.35
CA PRO A 572 -7.22 -40.25 5.92
C PRO A 572 -6.24 -39.78 7.02
N ASP A 573 -5.87 -38.50 7.03
CA ASP A 573 -4.99 -37.91 8.03
C ASP A 573 -5.82 -37.49 9.25
N GLU A 574 -5.54 -38.12 10.40
CA GLU A 574 -6.28 -37.90 11.64
C GLU A 574 -6.17 -36.46 12.16
N TYR A 575 -4.99 -35.84 12.02
CA TYR A 575 -4.79 -34.46 12.44
C TYR A 575 -5.65 -33.51 11.61
N ARG A 576 -5.64 -33.68 10.28
CA ARG A 576 -6.46 -32.86 9.37
C ARG A 576 -7.96 -33.09 9.56
N ARG A 577 -8.35 -34.33 9.85
CA ARG A 577 -9.75 -34.71 10.12
C ARG A 577 -10.31 -34.04 11.37
N THR A 578 -9.51 -33.98 12.45
CA THR A 578 -9.94 -33.54 13.78
C THR A 578 -9.62 -32.07 14.09
N TYR A 579 -8.91 -31.39 13.18
CA TYR A 579 -8.46 -30.01 13.37
C TYR A 579 -9.59 -29.04 13.71
N PHE A 580 -10.78 -29.25 13.11
CA PHE A 580 -11.95 -28.37 13.23
C PHE A 580 -13.07 -28.93 14.12
N ASP A 581 -12.83 -29.97 14.92
CA ASP A 581 -13.89 -30.68 15.67
C ASP A 581 -14.69 -29.78 16.64
N HIS A 582 -14.08 -28.69 17.11
CA HIS A 582 -14.70 -27.74 18.03
C HIS A 582 -15.13 -26.42 17.35
N VAL A 583 -15.22 -26.43 16.02
CA VAL A 583 -15.60 -25.26 15.22
C VAL A 583 -16.95 -25.50 14.56
N ALA A 584 -17.87 -24.55 14.72
CA ALA A 584 -19.09 -24.54 13.94
C ALA A 584 -18.78 -24.16 12.49
N LEU A 585 -19.24 -24.99 11.54
CA LEU A 585 -19.07 -24.81 10.10
C LEU A 585 -20.42 -24.57 9.38
N PRO A 586 -21.13 -23.47 9.70
CA PRO A 586 -22.38 -23.13 9.04
C PRO A 586 -22.16 -22.67 7.59
N VAL A 587 -23.10 -22.99 6.72
CA VAL A 587 -23.19 -22.32 5.42
C VAL A 587 -23.73 -20.90 5.63
N ASP A 588 -23.19 -19.93 4.89
CA ASP A 588 -23.69 -18.55 4.90
C ASP A 588 -25.22 -18.48 4.71
N VAL A 589 -25.90 -17.65 5.52
CA VAL A 589 -27.36 -17.61 5.61
C VAL A 589 -28.02 -17.24 4.27
N PHE A 590 -27.41 -16.35 3.49
CA PHE A 590 -27.92 -15.98 2.16
C PHE A 590 -27.73 -17.12 1.17
N HIS A 591 -26.57 -17.75 1.16
CA HIS A 591 -26.25 -18.87 0.27
C HIS A 591 -27.11 -20.10 0.58
N PHE A 592 -27.34 -20.41 1.85
CA PHE A 592 -28.19 -21.52 2.30
C PHE A 592 -29.61 -21.39 1.74
N LYS A 593 -30.18 -20.17 1.76
CA LYS A 593 -31.55 -19.93 1.26
C LYS A 593 -31.66 -19.89 -0.27
N SER A 594 -30.62 -19.43 -0.97
CA SER A 594 -30.69 -19.06 -2.39
C SER A 594 -30.00 -20.03 -3.36
N LYS A 595 -28.98 -20.77 -2.91
CA LYS A 595 -28.14 -21.61 -3.79
C LYS A 595 -28.07 -23.09 -3.40
N HIS A 596 -28.43 -23.44 -2.17
CA HIS A 596 -28.51 -24.84 -1.74
C HIS A 596 -29.93 -25.38 -1.97
N LYS A 597 -30.02 -26.61 -2.48
CA LYS A 597 -31.33 -27.27 -2.69
C LYS A 597 -31.86 -27.73 -1.33
N GLU A 598 -33.16 -27.55 -1.08
CA GLU A 598 -33.83 -28.11 0.12
C GLU A 598 -33.67 -29.64 0.24
N THR A 599 -33.37 -30.31 -0.87
CA THR A 599 -33.12 -31.75 -0.93
C THR A 599 -31.69 -32.16 -0.51
N ASP A 600 -30.78 -31.23 -0.26
CA ASP A 600 -29.43 -31.54 0.26
C ASP A 600 -29.50 -31.77 1.77
N THR A 601 -29.94 -32.98 2.14
CA THR A 601 -30.14 -33.40 3.53
C THR A 601 -28.86 -33.37 4.35
N ASP A 602 -27.70 -33.58 3.72
CA ASP A 602 -26.41 -33.57 4.39
C ASP A 602 -26.00 -32.13 4.77
N CYS A 603 -26.21 -31.17 3.86
CA CYS A 603 -26.02 -29.75 4.15
C CYS A 603 -26.97 -29.27 5.26
N GLY A 604 -28.26 -29.62 5.16
CA GLY A 604 -29.27 -29.26 6.16
C GLY A 604 -29.00 -29.84 7.55
N ALA A 605 -28.44 -31.05 7.64
CA ALA A 605 -28.16 -31.70 8.92
C ALA A 605 -26.87 -31.20 9.59
N ASN A 606 -25.85 -30.81 8.82
CA ASN A 606 -24.51 -30.57 9.36
C ASN A 606 -24.04 -29.11 9.27
N CYS A 607 -24.63 -28.30 8.39
CA CYS A 607 -24.18 -26.94 8.12
C CYS A 607 -25.31 -25.90 8.19
N ASN A 608 -26.52 -26.30 8.60
CA ASN A 608 -27.61 -25.36 8.82
C ASN A 608 -27.31 -24.54 10.09
N PRO A 609 -27.18 -23.19 10.00
CA PRO A 609 -26.82 -22.37 11.15
C PRO A 609 -27.83 -22.46 12.32
N TYR A 610 -29.06 -22.94 12.08
CA TYR A 610 -30.05 -23.16 13.13
C TYR A 610 -29.70 -24.26 14.13
N ILE A 611 -28.75 -25.16 13.81
CA ILE A 611 -28.35 -26.24 14.74
C ILE A 611 -27.50 -25.73 15.91
N TRP A 612 -26.99 -24.49 15.84
CA TRP A 612 -26.25 -23.82 16.91
C TRP A 612 -27.09 -22.66 17.50
N PRO A 613 -27.79 -22.87 18.63
CA PRO A 613 -28.60 -21.84 19.28
C PRO A 613 -27.81 -20.58 19.64
N GLU A 614 -26.52 -20.74 19.95
CA GLU A 614 -25.59 -19.67 20.35
C GLU A 614 -25.39 -18.63 19.24
N LEU A 615 -25.61 -18.98 17.98
CA LEU A 615 -25.55 -18.04 16.85
C LEU A 615 -26.73 -17.07 16.82
N ARG A 616 -27.75 -17.28 17.67
CA ARG A 616 -28.95 -16.47 17.75
C ARG A 616 -29.11 -15.83 19.12
N THR A 617 -29.60 -14.60 19.12
CA THR A 617 -30.02 -13.88 20.33
C THR A 617 -31.34 -14.46 20.85
N ALA A 618 -31.71 -14.12 22.10
CA ALA A 618 -32.95 -14.57 22.73
C ALA A 618 -34.22 -14.12 21.97
N ASP A 619 -34.14 -12.99 21.25
CA ASP A 619 -35.19 -12.47 20.36
C ASP A 619 -35.15 -13.07 18.94
N GLY A 620 -34.30 -14.08 18.70
CA GLY A 620 -34.28 -14.86 17.46
C GLY A 620 -33.50 -14.25 16.30
N LYS A 621 -32.72 -13.18 16.55
CA LYS A 621 -31.88 -12.53 15.53
C LYS A 621 -30.52 -13.20 15.44
N TRP A 622 -29.88 -13.10 14.29
CA TRP A 622 -28.48 -13.54 14.15
C TRP A 622 -27.55 -12.63 14.96
N ARG A 623 -26.65 -13.24 15.74
CA ARG A 623 -25.63 -12.50 16.51
C ARG A 623 -24.53 -11.94 15.62
N PHE A 624 -24.14 -12.72 14.62
CA PHE A 624 -23.01 -12.40 13.75
C PHE A 624 -23.50 -12.09 12.34
N ASN A 625 -22.87 -11.11 11.70
CA ASN A 625 -23.10 -10.80 10.30
C ASN A 625 -22.34 -11.80 9.41
N SER A 626 -23.04 -12.78 8.84
CA SER A 626 -22.43 -13.77 7.94
C SER A 626 -22.07 -13.21 6.56
N SER A 627 -22.57 -12.03 6.17
CA SER A 627 -22.22 -11.38 4.89
C SER A 627 -21.06 -10.39 4.99
N ALA A 628 -20.31 -10.39 6.10
CA ALA A 628 -19.20 -9.45 6.31
C ALA A 628 -18.10 -9.56 5.24
N ALA A 629 -17.79 -10.79 4.79
CA ALA A 629 -16.80 -11.01 3.73
C ALA A 629 -17.31 -10.54 2.35
N GLU A 630 -18.58 -10.78 2.02
CA GLU A 630 -19.22 -10.29 0.78
C GLU A 630 -19.19 -8.75 0.70
N GLN A 631 -19.51 -8.08 1.82
CA GLN A 631 -19.43 -6.61 1.92
C GLN A 631 -17.98 -6.11 1.75
N ALA A 632 -17.00 -6.85 2.29
CA ALA A 632 -15.59 -6.55 2.07
C ALA A 632 -15.18 -6.75 0.60
N ASN A 633 -15.68 -7.81 -0.04
CA ASN A 633 -15.45 -8.13 -1.44
C ASN A 633 -15.97 -7.03 -2.38
N ALA A 634 -17.09 -6.37 -2.06
CA ALA A 634 -17.60 -5.23 -2.83
C ALA A 634 -16.60 -4.05 -2.89
N TRP A 635 -15.97 -3.70 -1.76
CA TRP A 635 -14.90 -2.71 -1.72
C TRP A 635 -13.64 -3.21 -2.45
N PHE A 636 -13.25 -4.46 -2.17
CA PHE A 636 -12.05 -5.09 -2.69
C PHE A 636 -12.05 -5.20 -4.23
N GLY A 637 -13.23 -5.42 -4.83
CA GLY A 637 -13.41 -5.50 -6.27
C GLY A 637 -13.08 -4.21 -7.03
N GLY A 638 -13.09 -3.06 -6.37
CA GLY A 638 -12.64 -1.79 -6.95
C GLY A 638 -11.19 -1.82 -7.44
N PHE A 639 -10.37 -2.74 -6.91
CA PHE A 639 -8.95 -2.84 -7.23
C PHE A 639 -8.63 -3.66 -8.47
N GLN A 640 -9.61 -4.39 -9.03
CA GLN A 640 -9.40 -5.34 -10.12
C GLN A 640 -8.63 -4.73 -11.32
N SER A 641 -9.01 -3.52 -11.72
CA SER A 641 -8.36 -2.82 -12.85
C SER A 641 -6.92 -2.37 -12.56
N MET A 642 -6.58 -2.15 -11.30
CA MET A 642 -5.24 -1.72 -10.88
C MET A 642 -4.27 -2.89 -10.80
N VAL A 643 -4.71 -4.00 -10.21
CA VAL A 643 -3.83 -5.12 -9.84
C VAL A 643 -3.64 -6.14 -10.95
N ARG A 644 -4.51 -6.15 -11.96
CA ARG A 644 -4.51 -7.13 -13.08
C ARG A 644 -3.16 -7.32 -13.76
N GLU A 645 -2.45 -6.22 -14.03
CA GLU A 645 -1.15 -6.22 -14.72
C GLU A 645 0.04 -6.08 -13.75
N MET A 646 -0.21 -6.21 -12.43
CA MET A 646 0.87 -6.17 -11.44
C MET A 646 1.61 -7.52 -11.39
N PRO A 647 2.95 -7.50 -11.29
CA PRO A 647 3.71 -8.66 -10.84
C PRO A 647 3.24 -9.13 -9.46
N VAL A 648 3.33 -10.44 -9.20
CA VAL A 648 2.79 -11.08 -7.98
C VAL A 648 3.28 -10.43 -6.67
N GLU A 649 4.54 -9.99 -6.60
CA GLU A 649 5.07 -9.32 -5.42
C GLU A 649 4.42 -7.97 -5.14
N ARG A 650 4.07 -7.23 -6.20
CA ARG A 650 3.38 -5.94 -6.10
C ARG A 650 1.90 -6.14 -5.86
N TYR A 651 1.30 -7.15 -6.49
CA TYR A 651 -0.10 -7.56 -6.30
C TYR A 651 -0.38 -7.87 -4.83
N ASN A 652 0.34 -8.83 -4.23
CA ASN A 652 0.13 -9.23 -2.84
C ASN A 652 0.38 -8.06 -1.88
N PHE A 653 1.50 -7.35 -2.09
CA PHE A 653 1.86 -6.22 -1.23
C PHE A 653 0.78 -5.13 -1.25
N PHE A 654 0.31 -4.78 -2.44
CA PHE A 654 -0.70 -3.74 -2.63
C PHE A 654 -1.99 -4.11 -1.91
N LEU A 655 -2.49 -5.33 -2.11
CA LEU A 655 -3.72 -5.79 -1.45
C LEU A 655 -3.58 -5.80 0.07
N ASP A 656 -2.48 -6.33 0.59
CA ASP A 656 -2.19 -6.32 2.03
C ASP A 656 -2.14 -4.90 2.61
N GLU A 657 -1.54 -3.95 1.89
CA GLU A 657 -1.48 -2.54 2.30
C GLU A 657 -2.86 -1.87 2.25
N MET A 658 -3.70 -2.19 1.26
CA MET A 658 -5.08 -1.70 1.21
C MET A 658 -5.92 -2.28 2.36
N ILE A 659 -5.76 -3.57 2.66
CA ILE A 659 -6.42 -4.24 3.79
C ILE A 659 -6.02 -3.58 5.11
N LYS A 660 -4.71 -3.38 5.34
CA LYS A 660 -4.18 -2.71 6.53
C LYS A 660 -4.81 -1.32 6.72
N ARG A 661 -4.86 -0.51 5.67
CA ARG A 661 -5.45 0.85 5.70
C ARG A 661 -6.96 0.84 5.96
N ARG A 662 -7.70 -0.08 5.32
CA ARG A 662 -9.13 -0.26 5.57
C ARG A 662 -9.39 -0.68 7.00
N ASN A 663 -8.67 -1.67 7.50
CA ASN A 663 -8.81 -2.17 8.86
C ASN A 663 -8.55 -1.04 9.88
N ARG A 664 -7.45 -0.29 9.76
CA ARG A 664 -7.17 0.88 10.62
C ARG A 664 -8.31 1.91 10.64
N THR A 665 -9.00 2.09 9.52
CA THR A 665 -10.18 2.98 9.43
C THR A 665 -11.39 2.36 10.14
N LEU A 666 -11.68 1.09 9.86
CA LEU A 666 -12.79 0.36 10.50
C LEU A 666 -12.63 0.28 12.03
N ILE A 667 -11.41 0.07 12.54
CA ILE A 667 -11.15 0.06 13.98
C ILE A 667 -11.53 1.39 14.62
N LYS A 668 -11.13 2.52 14.01
CA LYS A 668 -11.53 3.86 14.48
C LYS A 668 -13.04 4.04 14.45
N ASP A 669 -13.73 3.49 13.45
CA ASP A 669 -15.18 3.56 13.33
C ASP A 669 -15.88 2.73 14.40
N LEU A 670 -15.36 1.53 14.70
CA LEU A 670 -15.84 0.68 15.80
C LEU A 670 -15.65 1.36 17.16
N GLN A 671 -14.51 2.01 17.40
CA GLN A 671 -14.26 2.81 18.59
C GLN A 671 -15.29 3.95 18.73
N ARG A 672 -15.50 4.73 17.65
CA ARG A 672 -16.49 5.82 17.63
C ARG A 672 -17.91 5.35 17.91
N ARG A 673 -18.23 4.10 17.56
CA ARG A 673 -19.53 3.45 17.79
C ARG A 673 -19.63 2.74 19.15
N GLY A 674 -18.60 2.81 19.99
CA GLY A 674 -18.57 2.16 21.30
C GLY A 674 -18.63 0.62 21.21
N LYS A 675 -18.01 0.02 20.18
CA LYS A 675 -18.00 -1.44 19.95
C LYS A 675 -16.77 -2.14 20.52
N ASN A 676 -15.98 -1.44 21.32
CA ASN A 676 -14.84 -1.95 22.08
C ASN A 676 -13.88 -2.85 21.25
N PRO A 677 -13.32 -2.35 20.13
CA PRO A 677 -12.35 -3.12 19.38
C PRO A 677 -11.04 -3.28 20.15
N GLY A 678 -10.50 -4.49 20.14
CA GLY A 678 -9.22 -4.88 20.71
C GLY A 678 -8.64 -6.10 20.01
N SER A 679 -7.59 -6.67 20.57
CA SER A 679 -6.90 -7.84 20.01
C SER A 679 -6.54 -8.83 21.12
N ILE A 680 -6.70 -10.12 20.86
CA ILE A 680 -6.22 -11.16 21.79
C ILE A 680 -4.70 -11.25 21.66
N PRO A 681 -3.90 -11.24 22.75
CA PRO A 681 -2.45 -11.38 22.66
C PRO A 681 -2.02 -12.57 21.79
N ARG A 682 -1.03 -12.36 20.91
CA ARG A 682 -0.66 -13.36 19.89
C ARG A 682 -0.10 -14.63 20.51
N GLU A 683 0.69 -14.48 21.57
CA GLU A 683 1.25 -15.54 22.41
C GLU A 683 0.17 -16.51 22.92
N VAL A 684 -0.99 -16.01 23.33
CA VAL A 684 -2.13 -16.85 23.79
C VAL A 684 -2.71 -17.69 22.65
N LEU A 685 -2.61 -17.21 21.41
CA LEU A 685 -3.14 -17.89 20.24
C LEU A 685 -2.10 -18.76 19.52
N ILE A 686 -0.80 -18.56 19.74
CA ILE A 686 0.26 -19.20 18.94
C ILE A 686 1.16 -20.11 19.78
N ASP A 687 1.35 -19.84 21.08
CA ASP A 687 2.22 -20.68 21.91
C ASP A 687 1.50 -22.02 22.21
N GLU A 688 2.11 -23.11 21.74
CA GLU A 688 1.73 -24.47 22.14
C GLU A 688 2.12 -24.65 23.61
N TYR A 689 1.18 -24.49 24.53
CA TYR A 689 1.34 -25.09 25.86
C TYR A 689 1.29 -26.61 25.69
N ASP A 690 2.45 -27.26 25.93
CA ASP A 690 2.75 -28.68 25.76
C ASP A 690 1.56 -29.63 26.05
N ALA A 691 1.13 -30.36 25.03
CA ALA A 691 0.10 -31.40 25.11
C ALA A 691 0.67 -32.81 25.41
N ASP A 692 1.89 -32.89 25.96
CA ASP A 692 2.59 -34.16 26.26
C ASP A 692 2.66 -34.52 27.76
N GLU A 693 2.14 -33.68 28.67
CA GLU A 693 1.90 -34.06 30.09
C GLU A 693 0.41 -34.31 30.36
N MET A 694 -0.18 -35.35 29.76
CA MET A 694 -1.33 -36.01 30.37
C MET A 694 -1.42 -37.49 29.97
N ASP A 695 -1.13 -38.33 30.97
CA ASP A 695 -1.08 -39.78 30.89
C ASP A 695 -2.38 -40.40 30.34
N SER A 696 -2.16 -41.39 29.49
CA SER A 696 -3.06 -42.33 28.84
C SER A 696 -3.99 -43.11 29.79
N SER A 697 -4.95 -42.46 30.44
CA SER A 697 -6.14 -43.17 30.98
C SER A 697 -7.29 -42.25 31.35
N THR A 698 -7.97 -41.61 30.39
CA THR A 698 -9.37 -41.17 30.54
C THR A 698 -9.93 -40.72 29.19
N ALA A 699 -10.65 -41.62 28.53
CA ALA A 699 -11.53 -41.28 27.44
C ALA A 699 -12.83 -40.68 28.02
N ASP A 700 -12.79 -39.38 28.33
CA ASP A 700 -13.92 -38.46 28.45
C ASP A 700 -13.36 -37.11 28.93
N PHE A 701 -13.17 -36.14 28.02
CA PHE A 701 -12.83 -34.78 28.41
C PHE A 701 -13.65 -33.77 27.61
N GLY A 702 -14.77 -33.39 28.22
CA GLY A 702 -15.27 -32.03 28.14
C GLY A 702 -14.30 -31.06 28.84
N TRP A 703 -14.55 -29.78 28.59
CA TRP A 703 -13.79 -28.61 29.01
C TRP A 703 -13.61 -28.50 30.55
N GLU A 704 -12.69 -29.28 31.12
CA GLU A 704 -12.22 -29.17 32.51
C GLU A 704 -10.71 -29.41 32.57
N GLY A 705 -9.93 -28.35 32.80
CA GLY A 705 -8.47 -28.48 32.89
C GLY A 705 -7.68 -27.17 32.98
N MET A 706 -8.18 -26.15 33.68
CA MET A 706 -7.37 -24.98 34.07
C MET A 706 -7.77 -24.49 35.47
N VAL A 707 -7.60 -25.34 36.49
CA VAL A 707 -7.40 -24.92 37.90
C VAL A 707 -6.60 -26.00 38.63
N SER A 708 -5.30 -25.83 38.80
CA SER A 708 -4.57 -26.28 40.02
C SER A 708 -3.06 -25.98 39.97
N SER A 709 -2.70 -24.72 39.80
CA SER A 709 -1.62 -24.10 40.59
C SER A 709 -2.07 -22.67 40.84
N GLY A 710 -1.97 -22.22 42.10
CA GLY A 710 -2.62 -21.01 42.58
C GLY A 710 -2.00 -19.70 42.10
N GLU A 711 -1.84 -19.52 40.78
CA GLU A 711 -1.48 -18.25 40.16
C GLU A 711 -2.62 -17.77 39.26
N GLN A 712 -3.19 -16.62 39.62
CA GLN A 712 -4.27 -15.96 38.90
C GLN A 712 -3.76 -15.52 37.52
N PHE A 713 -4.34 -16.04 36.44
CA PHE A 713 -4.36 -15.31 35.18
C PHE A 713 -5.26 -14.08 35.36
N PRO A 714 -4.82 -12.88 34.97
CA PRO A 714 -5.66 -11.68 35.07
C PRO A 714 -6.89 -11.87 34.17
N GLY A 715 -8.07 -11.80 34.79
CA GLY A 715 -9.32 -11.77 34.05
C GLY A 715 -9.40 -10.51 33.21
N LEU A 716 -10.15 -10.52 32.11
CA LEU A 716 -10.38 -9.34 31.25
C LEU A 716 -10.91 -8.10 32.00
N ASN A 717 -11.36 -8.24 33.25
CA ASN A 717 -11.71 -7.12 34.13
C ASN A 717 -10.51 -6.27 34.59
N ASP A 718 -9.27 -6.76 34.47
CA ASP A 718 -8.07 -6.00 34.83
C ASP A 718 -7.59 -5.05 33.71
N TYR A 719 -8.03 -5.26 32.47
CA TYR A 719 -7.68 -4.39 31.33
C TYR A 719 -8.52 -3.10 31.26
N TYR A 720 -9.62 -3.01 32.02
CA TYR A 720 -10.47 -1.81 32.10
C TYR A 720 -10.19 -0.92 33.33
N ASN A 721 -9.26 -1.29 34.22
CA ASN A 721 -8.98 -0.56 35.46
C ASN A 721 -7.52 -0.08 35.59
N ALA A 722 -6.90 0.37 34.50
CA ALA A 722 -5.67 1.18 34.59
C ALA A 722 -6.06 2.65 34.87
N PRO A 723 -5.56 3.30 35.95
CA PRO A 723 -5.96 4.66 36.30
C PRO A 723 -5.39 5.65 35.29
N GLY A 724 -6.26 6.16 34.41
CA GLY A 724 -5.89 7.14 33.38
C GLY A 724 -6.97 7.53 32.38
N PHE A 725 -8.19 7.02 32.51
CA PHE A 725 -9.33 7.41 31.67
C PHE A 725 -10.53 7.76 32.55
N GLU A 726 -10.74 9.06 32.76
CA GLU A 726 -12.08 9.62 33.03
C GLU A 726 -12.83 9.82 31.71
#